data_AF-A0A7N2L651-F1
#
_entry.id   AF-A0A7N2L651-F1
#
_cell.length_a   1.000
_cell.length_b   1.000
_cell.length_c   1.000
_cell.angle_alpha   90.00
_cell.angle_beta   90.00
_cell.angle_gamma   90.00
#
_symmetry.space_group_name_H-M   'P 1'
#
loop_
_entity.id
_entity.type
_entity.pdbx_description
1 polymer ?
#
loop_
_entity_poly.entity_id
_entity_poly.type
_entity_poly.pdbx_seq_one_letter_code
_entity_poly.pdbx_strand_id
1 'polypeptide(L)'
;MDEVNSTESSQEVSNAESPLWQYVTKVEKPAGASVKSGGNTYFKCNYCDVVFMGSYSRVKAHLLQISGKGIRACRNVSKSHRLEMQQMHDQVEANKLEQEQRSQIPLPPPPPGRGIPISPFRRQERSDSSHSTNLVDAKRRKVTMNTTLEKAFQNNARHDLDSRIARMFYTGGLPFNFARNPHYRSFYAFAATHSIPGYLPPGYNALRTTLLQKERAHVERLLKPIKDSWLENGVSIVSDGWSDPQRRPLINVMAVSDGGPVFIKAIDGSGEFKDKHYIAGVLKDAIKEIGHEKVVQVITDNANVMKAAGALIEGEYPKIFWTPCVVHTLNLALKNICAAKNTEKNEVTYEECSWITRVADDASFIRVFIMNHSMRLAMFNEFCPLKLLQVADTRFASVVVTLKRLKLIKRCLQAMAISDQWASYREDDVGKAQKVKDMILSDLWWDNIDYILEFTAPIYDMLRIADTDKPCLHLVYEMWDSMIEKVKAVIYRHEGLEDDQYSSFWVVVYDILIDRWTKNSTPLHCLAHSLNPKYYSIEWISENPKRIPPHRDHEISMERSKCLERYFEDENDLTVVKYEFAKFSGGRFPSPSALTDRWTLLPLVWWQYHGSAFPTIQTLALKLLGQPCSSSCAERNWSTYKFIHSLKRNKMAHACAEDLVYVHSNLRLLSRRNEEYIHTATKMWDIAGDSWNESDMHGGAGILENAALTLDEPELEAIVIGNVNTSATTSESEVRSEAIDLEDDDICV
;
A
#
# COMPACT_ATOMS: atom_id res chain seq x y z
N MET A 1 77.21 21.37 27.60
CA MET A 1 77.83 21.62 26.28
C MET A 1 76.74 21.43 25.23
N ASP A 2 75.66 22.21 25.24
CA ASP A 2 75.49 23.69 25.21
C ASP A 2 75.25 24.10 23.74
N GLU A 3 74.08 24.63 23.36
CA GLU A 3 73.70 26.07 23.39
C GLU A 3 74.55 26.91 22.39
N VAL A 4 74.02 27.86 21.58
CA VAL A 4 72.66 28.45 21.52
C VAL A 4 72.43 29.17 20.17
N ASN A 5 71.17 29.26 19.68
CA ASN A 5 70.58 30.29 18.77
C ASN A 5 71.29 30.72 17.45
N SER A 6 70.72 31.60 16.59
CA SER A 6 69.34 31.75 16.04
C SER A 6 69.33 32.90 15.03
N THR A 7 68.57 32.81 13.93
CA THR A 7 68.02 34.00 13.23
C THR A 7 66.79 33.64 12.40
N GLU A 8 65.86 34.57 12.27
CA GLU A 8 64.53 34.37 11.67
C GLU A 8 64.46 34.82 10.20
N SER A 9 63.44 34.33 9.48
CA SER A 9 62.91 35.03 8.30
C SER A 9 61.43 34.71 8.07
N SER A 10 60.56 35.64 8.46
CA SER A 10 59.30 36.03 7.81
C SER A 10 58.39 34.94 7.21
N GLN A 11 57.26 34.67 7.87
CA GLN A 11 56.16 33.88 7.31
C GLN A 11 55.31 34.70 6.33
N GLU A 12 55.06 34.20 5.12
CA GLU A 12 53.89 34.60 4.32
C GLU A 12 52.75 33.60 4.54
N VAL A 13 51.61 34.08 5.05
CA VAL A 13 50.38 33.29 5.18
C VAL A 13 49.39 33.77 4.13
N SER A 14 49.03 32.90 3.17
CA SER A 14 48.10 33.23 2.10
C SER A 14 46.66 33.37 2.65
N ASN A 15 46.07 34.55 2.45
CA ASN A 15 44.81 34.92 3.10
C ASN A 15 43.59 34.47 2.28
N ALA A 16 43.29 33.16 2.37
CA ALA A 16 42.37 32.44 1.48
C ALA A 16 40.94 33.02 1.36
N GLU A 17 40.42 33.68 2.40
CA GLU A 17 39.06 34.27 2.37
C GLU A 17 38.93 35.53 1.49
N SER A 18 40.04 36.06 0.97
CA SER A 18 40.09 37.34 0.23
C SER A 18 41.17 37.33 -0.86
N PRO A 19 41.01 36.52 -1.93
CA PRO A 19 42.06 36.25 -2.93
C PRO A 19 42.59 37.50 -3.65
N LEU A 20 41.79 38.58 -3.78
CA LEU A 20 42.23 39.77 -4.51
C LEU A 20 43.29 40.62 -3.78
N TRP A 21 43.67 40.29 -2.53
CA TRP A 21 44.76 40.97 -1.84
C TRP A 21 46.12 40.78 -2.52
N GLN A 22 46.37 39.64 -3.18
CA GLN A 22 47.65 39.35 -3.85
C GLN A 22 47.98 40.31 -5.02
N TYR A 23 47.00 41.10 -5.47
CA TYR A 23 47.13 42.06 -6.57
C TYR A 23 47.29 43.52 -6.10
N VAL A 24 47.42 43.75 -4.78
CA VAL A 24 47.67 45.07 -4.20
C VAL A 24 48.72 45.04 -3.07
N THR A 25 49.80 45.79 -3.20
CA THR A 25 50.75 46.00 -2.09
C THR A 25 50.15 46.96 -1.07
N LYS A 26 50.13 46.57 0.22
CA LYS A 26 49.85 47.49 1.33
C LYS A 26 51.00 48.50 1.43
N VAL A 27 50.70 49.79 1.45
CA VAL A 27 51.69 50.86 1.57
C VAL A 27 51.43 51.73 2.79
N GLU A 28 52.48 52.35 3.31
CA GLU A 28 52.37 53.33 4.38
C GLU A 28 51.67 54.61 3.92
N LYS A 29 51.20 55.41 4.88
CA LYS A 29 50.43 56.62 4.61
C LYS A 29 51.31 57.67 3.88
N PRO A 30 50.93 58.14 2.68
CA PRO A 30 51.69 59.18 1.99
C PRO A 30 51.82 60.47 2.83
N ALA A 31 53.04 61.00 2.92
CA ALA A 31 53.32 62.25 3.62
C ALA A 31 52.52 63.41 3.01
N GLY A 32 51.62 64.00 3.80
CA GLY A 32 50.71 65.08 3.37
C GLY A 32 49.21 64.77 3.49
N ALA A 33 48.80 63.51 3.67
CA ALA A 33 47.38 63.20 3.84
C ALA A 33 46.84 63.64 5.23
N SER A 34 45.79 64.47 5.24
CA SER A 34 45.21 65.04 6.48
C SER A 34 44.73 63.99 7.50
N VAL A 35 44.67 64.39 8.78
CA VAL A 35 44.31 63.49 9.89
C VAL A 35 42.79 63.48 10.10
N LYS A 36 42.16 62.32 9.94
CA LYS A 36 40.91 61.95 10.61
C LYS A 36 41.09 60.54 11.20
N SER A 37 40.65 60.36 12.45
CA SER A 37 40.83 59.09 13.16
C SER A 37 39.96 57.98 12.55
N GLY A 38 40.54 56.78 12.41
CA GLY A 38 39.93 55.61 11.76
C GLY A 38 40.99 54.78 11.03
N GLY A 39 40.99 53.46 11.25
CA GLY A 39 42.05 52.53 10.83
C GLY A 39 42.13 52.21 9.33
N ASN A 40 42.10 53.24 8.47
CA ASN A 40 42.11 53.07 7.02
C ASN A 40 43.51 52.75 6.48
N THR A 41 43.64 51.61 5.78
CA THR A 41 44.87 51.21 5.09
C THR A 41 44.95 51.79 3.68
N TYR A 42 46.17 52.09 3.22
CA TYR A 42 46.47 52.47 1.84
C TYR A 42 46.99 51.27 1.05
N PHE A 43 46.54 51.15 -0.19
CA PHE A 43 46.88 50.05 -1.10
C PHE A 43 47.37 50.62 -2.43
N LYS A 44 48.46 50.08 -2.94
CA LYS A 44 48.99 50.34 -4.28
C LYS A 44 48.51 49.24 -5.23
N CYS A 45 48.00 49.59 -6.40
CA CYS A 45 47.64 48.61 -7.42
C CYS A 45 48.87 48.08 -8.17
N ASN A 46 49.06 46.76 -8.19
CA ASN A 46 50.24 46.13 -8.80
C ASN A 46 50.25 46.22 -10.35
N TYR A 47 49.15 46.64 -10.97
CA TYR A 47 49.03 46.78 -12.43
C TYR A 47 49.15 48.23 -12.94
N CYS A 48 48.80 49.24 -12.14
CA CYS A 48 48.77 50.64 -12.58
C CYS A 48 49.35 51.65 -11.59
N ASP A 49 49.99 51.17 -10.53
CA ASP A 49 50.69 51.92 -9.49
C ASP A 49 49.86 52.93 -8.68
N VAL A 50 48.57 53.10 -9.01
CA VAL A 50 47.65 53.99 -8.29
C VAL A 50 47.54 53.55 -6.83
N VAL A 51 47.91 54.46 -5.92
CA VAL A 51 47.69 54.33 -4.47
C VAL A 51 46.30 54.86 -4.13
N PHE A 52 45.54 54.08 -3.37
CA PHE A 52 44.21 54.46 -2.89
C PHE A 52 43.94 53.98 -1.45
N MET A 53 43.06 54.70 -0.76
CA MET A 53 42.55 54.32 0.55
C MET A 53 41.25 53.51 0.40
N GLY A 54 41.10 52.42 1.15
CA GLY A 54 39.87 51.63 1.11
C GLY A 54 39.90 50.28 1.83
N SER A 55 38.78 49.56 1.75
CA SER A 55 38.63 48.16 2.14
C SER A 55 38.75 47.22 0.93
N TYR A 56 38.70 45.90 1.16
CA TYR A 56 38.65 44.88 0.10
C TYR A 56 37.60 45.17 -0.98
N SER A 57 36.44 45.72 -0.60
CA SER A 57 35.36 46.11 -1.53
C SER A 57 35.80 47.16 -2.58
N ARG A 58 36.77 48.03 -2.24
CA ARG A 58 37.35 49.03 -3.15
C ARG A 58 38.46 48.42 -4.00
N VAL A 59 39.20 47.43 -3.49
CA VAL A 59 40.14 46.61 -4.29
C VAL A 59 39.38 45.80 -5.35
N LYS A 60 38.32 45.07 -4.95
CA LYS A 60 37.40 44.35 -5.86
C LYS A 60 36.89 45.27 -6.97
N ALA A 61 36.37 46.46 -6.61
CA ALA A 61 35.85 47.40 -7.59
C ALA A 61 36.92 47.98 -8.53
N HIS A 62 38.14 48.21 -8.04
CA HIS A 62 39.25 48.72 -8.85
C HIS A 62 39.74 47.67 -9.87
N LEU A 63 40.00 46.44 -9.43
CA LEU A 63 40.55 45.37 -10.27
C LEU A 63 39.50 44.77 -11.21
N LEU A 64 38.31 44.44 -10.70
CA LEU A 64 37.20 43.89 -11.51
C LEU A 64 36.40 44.97 -12.26
N GLN A 65 36.90 46.21 -12.28
CA GLN A 65 36.37 47.37 -13.02
C GLN A 65 34.86 47.63 -12.77
N ILE A 66 34.42 47.51 -11.51
CA ILE A 66 33.01 47.68 -11.11
C ILE A 66 32.69 49.16 -10.89
N SER A 67 31.68 49.67 -11.59
CA SER A 67 31.23 51.06 -11.48
C SER A 67 30.49 51.35 -10.16
N GLY A 68 30.28 52.65 -9.86
CA GLY A 68 29.45 53.09 -8.72
C GLY A 68 30.05 52.94 -7.31
N LYS A 69 31.26 52.36 -7.14
CA LYS A 69 31.88 52.14 -5.81
C LYS A 69 32.89 53.24 -5.37
N GLY A 70 32.84 54.43 -5.98
CA GLY A 70 33.63 55.59 -5.55
C GLY A 70 35.15 55.44 -5.72
N ILE A 71 35.59 54.66 -6.70
CA ILE A 71 37.00 54.47 -7.09
C ILE A 71 37.07 54.31 -8.61
N ARG A 72 38.16 54.78 -9.25
CA ARG A 72 38.39 54.61 -10.70
C ARG A 72 38.85 53.17 -10.96
N ALA A 73 38.31 52.53 -12.00
CA ALA A 73 38.73 51.20 -12.45
C ALA A 73 40.19 51.18 -12.92
N CYS A 74 40.88 50.05 -12.72
CA CYS A 74 42.23 49.83 -13.22
C CYS A 74 42.23 49.73 -14.75
N ARG A 75 43.06 50.53 -15.42
CA ARG A 75 43.17 50.56 -16.89
C ARG A 75 44.15 49.53 -17.45
N ASN A 76 45.04 48.98 -16.61
CA ASN A 76 46.14 48.11 -17.03
C ASN A 76 45.87 46.62 -16.75
N VAL A 77 44.76 46.28 -16.09
CA VAL A 77 44.30 44.88 -15.98
C VAL A 77 43.72 44.47 -17.33
N SER A 78 44.30 43.43 -17.93
CA SER A 78 43.84 42.83 -19.20
C SER A 78 42.49 42.11 -19.03
N LYS A 79 41.82 41.81 -20.16
CA LYS A 79 40.55 41.06 -20.12
C LYS A 79 40.72 39.64 -19.56
N SER A 80 41.88 38.99 -19.76
CA SER A 80 42.18 37.66 -19.22
C SER A 80 42.34 37.72 -17.69
N HIS A 81 43.27 38.54 -17.19
CA HIS A 81 43.51 38.69 -15.75
C HIS A 81 42.24 39.14 -15.00
N ARG A 82 41.39 39.98 -15.62
CA ARG A 82 40.09 40.34 -15.03
C ARG A 82 39.15 39.14 -14.87
N LEU A 83 39.12 38.22 -15.84
CA LEU A 83 38.27 37.03 -15.80
C LEU A 83 38.77 36.02 -14.77
N GLU A 84 40.09 35.81 -14.70
CA GLU A 84 40.75 34.96 -13.69
C GLU A 84 40.47 35.47 -12.26
N MET A 85 40.64 36.78 -12.03
CA MET A 85 40.32 37.43 -10.75
C MET A 85 38.83 37.33 -10.39
N GLN A 86 37.94 37.39 -11.38
CA GLN A 86 36.49 37.24 -11.18
C GLN A 86 36.18 35.81 -10.73
N GLN A 87 36.66 34.80 -11.48
CA GLN A 87 36.47 33.37 -11.18
C GLN A 87 37.00 32.98 -9.79
N MET A 88 38.24 33.37 -9.45
CA MET A 88 38.82 33.08 -8.12
C MET A 88 38.02 33.69 -6.98
N HIS A 89 37.47 34.89 -7.16
CA HIS A 89 36.68 35.52 -6.11
C HIS A 89 35.29 34.90 -5.98
N ASP A 90 34.60 34.66 -7.09
CA ASP A 90 33.24 34.11 -7.07
C ASP A 90 33.24 32.66 -6.52
N GLN A 91 34.29 31.88 -6.77
CA GLN A 91 34.49 30.57 -6.12
C GLN A 91 34.62 30.67 -4.59
N VAL A 92 35.34 31.67 -4.06
CA VAL A 92 35.48 31.86 -2.61
C VAL A 92 34.17 32.28 -1.95
N GLU A 93 33.33 33.07 -2.63
CA GLU A 93 32.00 33.42 -2.11
C GLU A 93 31.01 32.24 -2.19
N ALA A 94 31.11 31.40 -3.23
CA ALA A 94 30.34 30.15 -3.31
C ALA A 94 30.69 29.18 -2.16
N ASN A 95 31.97 28.97 -1.88
CA ASN A 95 32.42 28.12 -0.78
C ASN A 95 31.92 28.63 0.59
N LYS A 96 31.85 29.96 0.79
CA LYS A 96 31.27 30.55 2.02
C LYS A 96 29.77 30.28 2.14
N LEU A 97 29.01 30.39 1.05
CA LEU A 97 27.58 30.08 1.04
C LEU A 97 27.30 28.61 1.40
N GLU A 98 28.10 27.66 0.90
CA GLU A 98 28.02 26.25 1.32
C GLU A 98 28.36 26.05 2.80
N GLN A 99 29.36 26.78 3.33
CA GLN A 99 29.76 26.70 4.72
C GLN A 99 28.72 27.31 5.67
N GLU A 100 28.08 28.43 5.28
CA GLU A 100 26.95 29.01 6.01
C GLU A 100 25.76 28.03 6.05
N GLN A 101 25.40 27.41 4.92
CA GLN A 101 24.35 26.40 4.86
C GLN A 101 24.65 25.19 5.77
N ARG A 102 25.89 24.69 5.80
CA ARG A 102 26.32 23.63 6.73
C ARG A 102 26.21 24.04 8.20
N SER A 103 26.47 25.32 8.52
CA SER A 103 26.43 25.83 9.89
C SER A 103 25.02 26.09 10.45
N GLN A 104 23.99 26.12 9.60
CA GLN A 104 22.59 26.32 10.02
C GLN A 104 21.86 25.04 10.45
N ILE A 105 22.55 23.88 10.46
CA ILE A 105 21.98 22.61 10.95
C ILE A 105 21.99 22.62 12.50
N PRO A 106 20.84 22.67 13.20
CA PRO A 106 20.84 22.69 14.66
C PRO A 106 21.12 21.29 15.21
N LEU A 107 22.09 21.19 16.13
CA LEU A 107 22.31 19.97 16.91
C LEU A 107 21.11 19.70 17.85
N PRO A 108 20.77 18.43 18.12
CA PRO A 108 19.67 18.09 19.02
C PRO A 108 19.96 18.52 20.47
N PRO A 109 18.94 18.90 21.26
CA PRO A 109 19.11 19.24 22.67
C PRO A 109 19.53 18.00 23.49
N PRO A 110 20.32 18.16 24.57
CA PRO A 110 20.70 17.05 25.44
C PRO A 110 19.48 16.47 26.18
N PRO A 111 19.50 15.16 26.52
CA PRO A 111 18.38 14.52 27.18
C PRO A 111 18.16 15.04 28.61
N PRO A 112 16.90 15.15 29.08
CA PRO A 112 16.59 15.70 30.39
C PRO A 112 17.01 14.76 31.52
N GLY A 113 17.90 15.24 32.41
CA GLY A 113 18.20 14.58 33.68
C GLY A 113 17.02 14.64 34.65
N ARG A 114 16.93 13.66 35.56
CA ARG A 114 15.85 13.59 36.56
C ARG A 114 16.00 14.71 37.61
N GLY A 115 15.01 15.60 37.71
CA GLY A 115 14.92 16.62 38.76
C GLY A 115 13.54 17.28 38.79
N ILE A 116 12.99 17.48 39.99
CA ILE A 116 11.65 18.05 40.23
C ILE A 116 11.78 19.59 40.39
N PRO A 117 10.79 20.41 39.97
CA PRO A 117 11.04 21.81 39.62
C PRO A 117 10.87 22.80 40.79
N ILE A 118 11.58 23.93 40.72
CA ILE A 118 11.31 25.14 41.54
C ILE A 118 11.39 26.41 40.68
N SER A 119 10.38 27.25 40.84
CA SER A 119 10.31 28.68 40.52
C SER A 119 9.34 29.27 41.56
N PRO A 120 9.46 30.53 42.06
CA PRO A 120 10.12 31.66 41.40
C PRO A 120 11.01 32.58 42.31
N PHE A 121 11.63 33.57 41.67
CA PHE A 121 11.94 34.93 42.19
C PHE A 121 12.47 35.13 43.62
N ARG A 122 13.71 35.66 43.74
CA ARG A 122 13.95 36.88 44.54
C ARG A 122 15.16 37.70 44.07
N ARG A 123 15.05 39.02 44.22
CA ARG A 123 16.17 39.98 44.34
C ARG A 123 16.69 39.95 45.82
N GLN A 124 17.69 40.68 46.30
CA GLN A 124 18.29 41.97 45.90
C GLN A 124 19.56 42.28 46.75
N GLU A 125 20.33 43.31 46.36
CA GLU A 125 21.32 44.07 47.20
C GLU A 125 22.65 43.37 47.55
N ARG A 126 23.81 44.03 47.71
CA ARG A 126 24.30 45.43 47.51
C ARG A 126 25.85 45.39 47.44
N SER A 127 26.63 46.41 47.06
CA SER A 127 26.45 47.79 46.53
C SER A 127 27.66 48.12 45.59
N ASP A 128 28.06 49.33 45.17
CA ASP A 128 27.71 50.73 45.50
C ASP A 128 28.01 51.74 44.35
N SER A 129 27.92 53.04 44.66
CA SER A 129 28.39 54.28 43.99
C SER A 129 29.21 54.21 42.67
N SER A 130 29.01 55.06 41.64
CA SER A 130 28.05 56.16 41.32
C SER A 130 28.31 56.66 39.86
N HIS A 131 27.77 57.73 39.23
CA HIS A 131 26.90 58.86 39.60
C HIS A 131 26.16 59.47 38.35
N SER A 132 25.08 60.23 38.58
CA SER A 132 24.43 61.31 37.78
C SER A 132 24.40 61.39 36.22
N THR A 133 23.16 61.44 35.67
CA THR A 133 22.61 62.41 34.64
C THR A 133 23.12 62.37 33.17
N ASN A 134 22.35 62.74 32.11
CA ASN A 134 20.97 63.28 31.96
C ASN A 134 20.39 63.10 30.53
N LEU A 135 19.06 62.89 30.39
CA LEU A 135 18.10 63.30 29.29
C LEU A 135 18.43 62.94 27.79
N VAL A 136 17.54 62.92 26.78
CA VAL A 136 16.09 63.21 26.59
C VAL A 136 15.43 62.21 25.59
N ASP A 137 14.11 62.30 25.37
CA ASP A 137 13.28 61.54 24.40
C ASP A 137 13.71 61.55 22.92
N ALA A 138 13.40 60.44 22.22
CA ALA A 138 12.86 60.47 20.84
C ALA A 138 12.09 59.18 20.46
N LYS A 139 10.80 59.30 20.12
CA LYS A 139 9.98 58.18 19.60
C LYS A 139 10.32 57.85 18.13
N ARG A 140 10.45 56.57 17.79
CA ARG A 140 10.10 56.06 16.44
C ARG A 140 9.56 54.62 16.49
N ARG A 141 8.24 54.49 16.60
CA ARG A 141 7.54 53.22 16.36
C ARG A 141 7.67 52.87 14.87
N LYS A 142 8.30 51.74 14.54
CA LYS A 142 8.12 51.12 13.22
C LYS A 142 6.97 50.12 13.35
N VAL A 143 5.76 50.56 13.02
CA VAL A 143 4.59 49.67 12.99
C VAL A 143 4.68 48.84 11.72
N THR A 144 5.13 47.59 11.85
CA THR A 144 4.91 46.59 10.80
C THR A 144 3.41 46.30 10.77
N MET A 145 2.77 46.61 9.64
CA MET A 145 1.34 46.38 9.44
C MET A 145 1.09 44.89 9.12
N ASN A 146 1.36 44.00 10.08
CA ASN A 146 0.80 42.65 10.06
C ASN A 146 -0.72 42.79 10.14
N THR A 147 -1.38 42.38 9.07
CA THR A 147 -2.82 42.51 8.88
C THR A 147 -3.59 41.76 9.96
N THR A 148 -4.83 42.18 10.22
CA THR A 148 -5.76 41.43 11.07
C THR A 148 -6.03 40.03 10.52
N LEU A 149 -5.95 39.83 9.20
CA LEU A 149 -6.09 38.54 8.53
C LEU A 149 -4.93 37.58 8.89
N GLU A 150 -3.66 38.00 8.77
CA GLU A 150 -2.50 37.17 9.16
C GLU A 150 -2.57 36.74 10.64
N LYS A 151 -3.08 37.61 11.51
CA LYS A 151 -3.28 37.31 12.94
C LYS A 151 -4.45 36.36 13.19
N ALA A 152 -5.51 36.41 12.38
CA ALA A 152 -6.63 35.49 12.44
C ALA A 152 -6.24 34.08 11.96
N PHE A 153 -5.47 33.97 10.89
CA PHE A 153 -5.02 32.68 10.34
C PHE A 153 -3.77 32.10 11.04
N GLN A 154 -2.98 32.92 11.74
CA GLN A 154 -1.75 32.52 12.46
C GLN A 154 -0.71 31.84 11.56
N ASN A 155 -0.49 32.35 10.34
CA ASN A 155 0.33 31.70 9.31
C ASN A 155 1.72 31.26 9.79
N ASN A 156 2.40 32.05 10.62
CA ASN A 156 3.71 31.68 11.19
C ASN A 156 3.63 30.45 12.10
N ALA A 157 2.58 30.32 12.91
CA ALA A 157 2.39 29.17 13.79
C ALA A 157 2.02 27.90 13.01
N ARG A 158 1.29 28.04 11.89
CA ARG A 158 1.05 26.95 10.93
C ARG A 158 2.37 26.47 10.31
N HIS A 159 3.14 27.39 9.73
CA HIS A 159 4.45 27.09 9.16
C HIS A 159 5.41 26.43 10.18
N ASP A 160 5.42 26.88 11.42
CA ASP A 160 6.21 26.27 12.50
C ASP A 160 5.71 24.87 12.89
N LEU A 161 4.41 24.61 12.84
CA LEU A 161 3.81 23.29 13.06
C LEU A 161 4.14 22.34 11.90
N ASP A 162 3.93 22.77 10.66
CA ASP A 162 4.26 22.02 9.45
C ASP A 162 5.77 21.69 9.40
N SER A 163 6.61 22.64 9.78
CA SER A 163 8.06 22.45 9.91
C SER A 163 8.46 21.47 11.03
N ARG A 164 7.59 21.20 12.01
CA ARG A 164 7.82 20.18 13.07
C ARG A 164 7.29 18.82 12.63
N ILE A 165 6.15 18.80 11.95
CA ILE A 165 5.57 17.61 11.29
C ILE A 165 6.56 17.06 10.25
N ALA A 166 7.05 17.88 9.34
CA ALA A 166 8.00 17.48 8.30
C ALA A 166 9.26 16.85 8.91
N ARG A 167 9.86 17.49 9.94
CA ARG A 167 10.99 16.92 10.69
C ARG A 167 10.66 15.56 11.30
N MET A 168 9.49 15.39 11.94
CA MET A 168 9.05 14.11 12.49
C MET A 168 8.96 13.02 11.42
N PHE A 169 8.40 13.33 10.24
CA PHE A 169 8.35 12.37 9.13
C PHE A 169 9.76 11.98 8.66
N TYR A 170 10.62 12.96 8.39
CA TYR A 170 11.96 12.72 7.85
C TYR A 170 12.88 12.00 8.84
N THR A 171 12.93 12.40 10.12
CA THR A 171 13.77 11.72 11.12
C THR A 171 13.17 10.41 11.62
N GLY A 172 11.86 10.24 11.55
CA GLY A 172 11.17 9.00 11.90
C GLY A 172 11.13 7.96 10.78
N GLY A 173 11.50 8.33 9.54
CA GLY A 173 11.35 7.47 8.37
C GLY A 173 9.89 7.12 8.07
N LEU A 174 8.95 8.04 8.34
CA LEU A 174 7.52 7.80 8.13
C LEU A 174 7.15 7.95 6.65
N PRO A 175 6.32 7.05 6.09
CA PRO A 175 5.90 7.13 4.70
C PRO A 175 4.92 8.28 4.49
N PHE A 176 5.03 9.03 3.39
CA PHE A 176 4.16 10.19 3.14
C PHE A 176 2.66 9.82 3.07
N ASN A 177 2.32 8.59 2.65
CA ASN A 177 0.95 8.06 2.71
C ASN A 177 0.35 8.05 4.13
N PHE A 178 1.16 8.04 5.19
CA PHE A 178 0.67 8.15 6.57
C PHE A 178 -0.09 9.47 6.83
N ALA A 179 0.19 10.55 6.10
CA ALA A 179 -0.57 11.80 6.19
C ALA A 179 -2.00 11.72 5.61
N ARG A 180 -2.34 10.63 4.89
CA ARG A 180 -3.71 10.29 4.47
C ARG A 180 -4.51 9.56 5.56
N ASN A 181 -3.88 9.10 6.65
CA ASN A 181 -4.56 8.39 7.73
C ASN A 181 -5.56 9.32 8.48
N PRO A 182 -6.84 8.91 8.67
CA PRO A 182 -7.84 9.75 9.36
C PRO A 182 -7.50 9.98 10.83
N HIS A 183 -6.90 9.01 11.53
CA HIS A 183 -6.45 9.17 12.91
C HIS A 183 -5.31 10.19 13.03
N TYR A 184 -4.42 10.27 12.04
CA TYR A 184 -3.38 11.32 11.97
C TYR A 184 -4.01 12.71 11.88
N ARG A 185 -4.99 12.91 10.98
CA ARG A 185 -5.67 14.21 10.82
C ARG A 185 -6.52 14.56 12.04
N SER A 186 -7.26 13.59 12.59
CA SER A 186 -8.08 13.74 13.79
C SER A 186 -7.24 14.13 15.01
N PHE A 187 -6.06 13.52 15.21
CA PHE A 187 -5.12 13.90 16.27
C PHE A 187 -4.71 15.38 16.18
N TYR A 188 -4.27 15.87 15.01
CA TYR A 188 -3.89 17.27 14.86
C TYR A 188 -5.08 18.23 14.96
N ALA A 189 -6.25 17.86 14.43
CA ALA A 189 -7.47 18.66 14.57
C ALA A 189 -7.88 18.80 16.04
N PHE A 190 -7.86 17.71 16.82
CA PHE A 190 -8.15 17.74 18.25
C PHE A 190 -7.12 18.58 19.02
N ALA A 191 -5.82 18.35 18.80
CA ALA A 191 -4.75 19.05 19.49
C ALA A 191 -4.66 20.56 19.15
N ALA A 192 -5.09 20.96 17.94
CA ALA A 192 -5.14 22.36 17.54
C ALA A 192 -6.39 23.11 18.06
N THR A 193 -7.49 22.39 18.31
CA THR A 193 -8.75 22.98 18.82
C THR A 193 -8.83 22.99 20.35
N HIS A 194 -8.15 22.07 21.05
CA HIS A 194 -8.20 21.93 22.49
C HIS A 194 -6.91 22.40 23.17
N SER A 195 -6.98 23.50 23.92
CA SER A 195 -5.88 23.91 24.79
C SER A 195 -5.87 23.02 26.04
N ILE A 196 -4.83 22.19 26.19
CA ILE A 196 -4.67 21.28 27.35
C ILE A 196 -3.37 21.67 28.09
N PRO A 197 -3.44 22.53 29.12
CA PRO A 197 -2.25 23.04 29.82
C PRO A 197 -1.39 21.92 30.42
N GLY A 198 -0.09 21.93 30.11
CA GLY A 198 0.86 20.95 30.62
C GLY A 198 0.77 19.54 30.01
N TYR A 199 -0.06 19.33 28.98
CA TYR A 199 -0.14 18.04 28.29
C TYR A 199 1.19 17.64 27.62
N LEU A 200 1.55 16.38 27.75
CA LEU A 200 2.67 15.74 27.04
C LEU A 200 2.14 14.53 26.26
N PRO A 201 2.52 14.35 24.97
CA PRO A 201 2.13 13.18 24.20
C PRO A 201 2.56 11.85 24.84
N PRO A 202 1.87 10.73 24.56
CA PRO A 202 2.16 9.45 25.20
C PRO A 202 3.58 8.92 24.96
N GLY A 203 4.25 8.52 26.04
CA GLY A 203 5.57 7.90 25.97
C GLY A 203 5.54 6.44 25.47
N TYR A 204 6.66 5.99 24.90
CA TYR A 204 6.88 4.67 24.31
C TYR A 204 6.27 3.48 25.08
N ASN A 205 6.46 3.43 26.40
CA ASN A 205 5.93 2.33 27.22
C ASN A 205 4.39 2.35 27.32
N ALA A 206 3.75 3.52 27.37
CA ALA A 206 2.29 3.62 27.44
C ALA A 206 1.65 3.15 26.12
N LEU A 207 2.20 3.60 24.99
CA LEU A 207 1.75 3.23 23.65
C LEU A 207 1.77 1.71 23.41
N ARG A 208 2.76 0.98 23.93
CA ARG A 208 2.90 -0.47 23.76
C ARG A 208 2.29 -1.32 24.88
N THR A 209 1.60 -0.71 25.85
CA THR A 209 0.96 -1.43 26.98
C THR A 209 -0.41 -0.85 27.33
N THR A 210 -0.47 0.10 28.27
CA THR A 210 -1.72 0.56 28.90
C THR A 210 -2.65 1.34 27.96
N LEU A 211 -2.13 1.93 26.88
CA LEU A 211 -2.98 2.51 25.83
C LEU A 211 -3.41 1.46 24.81
N LEU A 212 -2.51 0.59 24.37
CA LEU A 212 -2.82 -0.53 23.47
C LEU A 212 -3.94 -1.43 24.02
N GLN A 213 -3.90 -1.77 25.31
CA GLN A 213 -4.95 -2.54 25.98
C GLN A 213 -6.29 -1.78 26.06
N LYS A 214 -6.26 -0.46 26.26
CA LYS A 214 -7.46 0.39 26.22
C LYS A 214 -8.05 0.45 24.81
N GLU A 215 -7.22 0.54 23.77
CA GLU A 215 -7.67 0.53 22.38
C GLU A 215 -8.21 -0.85 21.98
N ARG A 216 -7.59 -1.98 22.38
CA ARG A 216 -8.18 -3.31 22.17
C ARG A 216 -9.56 -3.42 22.82
N ALA A 217 -9.70 -2.94 24.06
CA ALA A 217 -10.99 -2.87 24.77
C ALA A 217 -11.96 -1.79 24.22
N HIS A 218 -11.50 -0.84 23.40
CA HIS A 218 -12.35 0.09 22.68
C HIS A 218 -12.86 -0.52 21.38
N VAL A 219 -11.97 -1.11 20.59
CA VAL A 219 -12.27 -1.79 19.33
C VAL A 219 -13.20 -2.97 19.55
N GLU A 220 -13.01 -3.77 20.59
CA GLU A 220 -13.94 -4.85 20.96
C GLU A 220 -15.37 -4.34 21.19
N ARG A 221 -15.54 -3.15 21.81
CA ARG A 221 -16.85 -2.50 21.96
C ARG A 221 -17.42 -1.95 20.65
N LEU A 222 -16.57 -1.49 19.73
CA LEU A 222 -17.00 -1.04 18.39
C LEU A 222 -17.38 -2.21 17.47
N LEU A 223 -16.77 -3.38 17.67
CA LEU A 223 -17.09 -4.61 16.94
C LEU A 223 -18.35 -5.29 17.47
N LYS A 224 -18.79 -5.01 18.70
CA LYS A 224 -19.94 -5.69 19.33
C LYS A 224 -21.20 -5.76 18.42
N PRO A 225 -21.64 -4.69 17.73
CA PRO A 225 -22.78 -4.78 16.81
C PRO A 225 -22.60 -5.76 15.64
N ILE A 226 -21.35 -5.99 15.19
CA ILE A 226 -21.03 -7.01 14.18
C ILE A 226 -21.06 -8.41 14.80
N LYS A 227 -20.49 -8.57 16.00
CA LYS A 227 -20.46 -9.86 16.71
C LYS A 227 -21.85 -10.32 17.17
N ASP A 228 -22.72 -9.38 17.51
CA ASP A 228 -24.10 -9.66 17.91
C ASP A 228 -24.95 -10.13 16.71
N SER A 229 -24.75 -9.58 15.50
CA SER A 229 -25.51 -9.98 14.30
C SER A 229 -25.14 -11.36 13.75
N TRP A 230 -24.01 -11.95 14.16
CA TRP A 230 -23.61 -13.31 13.76
C TRP A 230 -24.61 -14.41 14.15
N LEU A 231 -25.48 -14.17 15.14
CA LEU A 231 -26.55 -15.13 15.47
C LEU A 231 -27.61 -15.24 14.35
N GLU A 232 -27.85 -14.14 13.63
CA GLU A 232 -28.86 -14.02 12.57
C GLU A 232 -28.22 -14.20 11.18
N ASN A 233 -27.12 -13.50 10.91
CA ASN A 233 -26.41 -13.50 9.62
C ASN A 233 -25.41 -14.66 9.47
N GLY A 234 -25.16 -15.42 10.54
CA GLY A 234 -24.15 -16.48 10.58
C GLY A 234 -22.72 -15.95 10.48
N VAL A 235 -21.73 -16.80 10.78
CA VAL A 235 -20.32 -16.46 10.63
C VAL A 235 -19.47 -17.65 10.18
N SER A 236 -18.52 -17.38 9.28
CA SER A 236 -17.49 -18.34 8.87
C SER A 236 -16.24 -18.12 9.70
N ILE A 237 -15.71 -19.18 10.30
CA ILE A 237 -14.37 -19.15 10.90
C ILE A 237 -13.35 -19.39 9.79
N VAL A 238 -12.37 -18.52 9.66
CA VAL A 238 -11.30 -18.62 8.68
C VAL A 238 -9.97 -18.76 9.42
N SER A 239 -9.14 -19.71 9.01
CA SER A 239 -7.81 -19.92 9.60
C SER A 239 -6.78 -20.28 8.54
N ASP A 240 -5.60 -19.67 8.66
CA ASP A 240 -4.41 -19.95 7.86
C ASP A 240 -3.18 -20.13 8.76
N GLY A 241 -2.09 -20.69 8.22
CA GLY A 241 -0.86 -20.99 8.93
C GLY A 241 0.37 -20.35 8.30
N TRP A 242 1.08 -19.52 9.07
CA TRP A 242 2.30 -18.83 8.62
C TRP A 242 3.52 -19.17 9.49
N SER A 243 4.69 -18.74 9.06
CA SER A 243 5.94 -18.83 9.83
C SER A 243 6.60 -17.46 9.85
N ASP A 244 6.85 -16.93 11.05
CA ASP A 244 7.39 -15.58 11.24
C ASP A 244 8.88 -15.46 10.81
N PRO A 245 9.47 -14.25 10.80
CA PRO A 245 10.88 -14.06 10.45
C PRO A 245 11.88 -14.76 11.40
N GLN A 246 11.43 -15.21 12.58
CA GLN A 246 12.18 -16.01 13.55
C GLN A 246 11.91 -17.53 13.38
N ARG A 247 11.15 -17.91 12.36
CA ARG A 247 10.66 -19.26 12.03
C ARG A 247 9.68 -19.85 13.05
N ARG A 248 9.03 -19.01 13.87
CA ARG A 248 7.95 -19.46 14.76
C ARG A 248 6.68 -19.73 13.94
N PRO A 249 6.09 -20.92 14.02
CA PRO A 249 4.87 -21.23 13.29
C PRO A 249 3.66 -20.59 13.98
N LEU A 250 3.03 -19.63 13.32
CA LEU A 250 1.78 -19.02 13.79
C LEU A 250 0.56 -19.68 13.13
N ILE A 251 -0.61 -19.50 13.74
CA ILE A 251 -1.93 -19.79 13.16
C ILE A 251 -2.82 -18.60 13.51
N ASN A 252 -3.55 -18.03 12.55
CA ASN A 252 -4.53 -16.98 12.83
C ASN A 252 -5.96 -17.53 12.82
N VAL A 253 -6.85 -16.81 13.49
CA VAL A 253 -8.28 -17.09 13.54
C VAL A 253 -9.00 -15.77 13.25
N MET A 254 -9.78 -15.77 12.17
CA MET A 254 -10.66 -14.68 11.78
C MET A 254 -12.10 -15.17 11.76
N ALA A 255 -13.05 -14.26 11.98
CA ALA A 255 -14.48 -14.52 11.91
C ALA A 255 -15.08 -13.58 10.87
N VAL A 256 -15.78 -14.13 9.88
CA VAL A 256 -16.16 -13.40 8.66
C VAL A 256 -17.65 -13.61 8.38
N SER A 257 -18.38 -12.51 8.20
CA SER A 257 -19.76 -12.49 7.72
C SER A 257 -19.94 -11.36 6.70
N ASP A 258 -21.19 -11.03 6.37
CA ASP A 258 -21.60 -9.81 5.68
C ASP A 258 -20.99 -8.51 6.25
N GLY A 259 -20.70 -8.48 7.56
CA GLY A 259 -20.03 -7.38 8.24
C GLY A 259 -18.51 -7.26 7.96
N GLY A 260 -17.96 -8.19 7.19
CA GLY A 260 -16.54 -8.28 6.82
C GLY A 260 -15.67 -9.08 7.81
N PRO A 261 -14.37 -9.22 7.53
CA PRO A 261 -13.47 -10.11 8.28
C PRO A 261 -12.94 -9.46 9.57
N VAL A 262 -13.44 -9.94 10.72
CA VAL A 262 -12.96 -9.57 12.05
C VAL A 262 -11.77 -10.45 12.44
N PHE A 263 -10.64 -9.84 12.83
CA PHE A 263 -9.53 -10.57 13.45
C PHE A 263 -9.87 -10.92 14.90
N ILE A 264 -9.74 -12.19 15.29
CA ILE A 264 -10.04 -12.67 16.64
C ILE A 264 -8.74 -12.80 17.45
N LYS A 265 -7.84 -13.69 17.00
CA LYS A 265 -6.59 -14.03 17.68
C LYS A 265 -5.58 -14.64 16.72
N ALA A 266 -4.31 -14.68 17.13
CA ALA A 266 -3.33 -15.59 16.57
C ALA A 266 -2.69 -16.41 17.69
N ILE A 267 -2.19 -17.58 17.32
CA ILE A 267 -1.70 -18.61 18.24
C ILE A 267 -0.27 -18.97 17.82
N ASP A 268 0.65 -18.91 18.78
CA ASP A 268 2.03 -19.39 18.60
C ASP A 268 2.05 -20.92 18.76
N GLY A 269 2.32 -21.64 17.67
CA GLY A 269 2.45 -23.10 17.66
C GLY A 269 3.88 -23.58 17.90
N SER A 270 4.77 -22.74 18.43
CA SER A 270 6.16 -23.10 18.69
C SER A 270 6.27 -24.22 19.73
N GLY A 271 6.81 -25.37 19.31
CA GLY A 271 6.95 -26.57 20.14
C GLY A 271 5.83 -27.59 19.94
N GLU A 272 4.74 -27.21 19.28
CA GLU A 272 3.59 -28.08 19.01
C GLU A 272 3.71 -28.81 17.66
N PHE A 273 3.24 -30.05 17.61
CA PHE A 273 3.16 -30.80 16.36
C PHE A 273 1.82 -30.49 15.67
N LYS A 274 1.86 -29.78 14.53
CA LYS A 274 0.69 -29.40 13.73
C LYS A 274 0.05 -30.60 13.02
N ASP A 275 -0.51 -31.55 13.78
CA ASP A 275 -1.35 -32.62 13.26
C ASP A 275 -2.83 -32.23 13.22
N LYS A 276 -3.68 -33.16 12.76
CA LYS A 276 -5.12 -32.97 12.67
C LYS A 276 -5.81 -32.73 14.02
N HIS A 277 -5.24 -33.21 15.12
CA HIS A 277 -5.81 -33.10 16.46
C HIS A 277 -5.49 -31.74 17.08
N TYR A 278 -4.25 -31.26 16.95
CA TYR A 278 -3.85 -29.92 17.36
C TYR A 278 -4.63 -28.84 16.60
N ILE A 279 -4.70 -28.95 15.26
CA ILE A 279 -5.47 -28.02 14.42
C ILE A 279 -6.96 -28.08 14.75
N ALA A 280 -7.54 -29.28 14.93
CA ALA A 280 -8.94 -29.39 15.35
C ALA A 280 -9.18 -28.78 16.75
N GLY A 281 -8.24 -28.90 17.70
CA GLY A 281 -8.33 -28.24 19.00
C GLY A 281 -8.41 -26.72 18.88
N VAL A 282 -7.48 -26.12 18.14
CA VAL A 282 -7.45 -24.67 17.84
C VAL A 282 -8.78 -24.18 17.25
N LEU A 283 -9.34 -24.92 16.28
CA LEU A 283 -10.60 -24.59 15.63
C LEU A 283 -11.81 -24.79 16.55
N LYS A 284 -11.83 -25.85 17.37
CA LYS A 284 -12.88 -26.09 18.38
C LYS A 284 -12.92 -25.00 19.42
N ASP A 285 -11.78 -24.50 19.86
CA ASP A 285 -11.74 -23.42 20.84
C ASP A 285 -12.11 -22.07 20.24
N ALA A 286 -11.91 -21.85 18.93
CA ALA A 286 -12.50 -20.73 18.20
C ALA A 286 -14.04 -20.84 18.08
N ILE A 287 -14.57 -22.04 17.78
CA ILE A 287 -16.01 -22.31 17.73
C ILE A 287 -16.67 -22.04 19.09
N LYS A 288 -16.05 -22.49 20.20
CA LYS A 288 -16.55 -22.26 21.57
C LYS A 288 -16.49 -20.79 21.98
N GLU A 289 -15.47 -20.04 21.57
CA GLU A 289 -15.31 -18.61 21.86
C GLU A 289 -16.35 -17.75 21.13
N ILE A 290 -16.74 -18.14 19.91
CA ILE A 290 -17.73 -17.42 19.09
C ILE A 290 -19.17 -17.85 19.43
N GLY A 291 -19.39 -19.12 19.74
CA GLY A 291 -20.71 -19.76 19.86
C GLY A 291 -21.05 -20.58 18.62
N HIS A 292 -21.20 -21.90 18.80
CA HIS A 292 -21.42 -22.86 17.70
C HIS A 292 -22.77 -22.66 16.98
N GLU A 293 -23.73 -21.98 17.61
CA GLU A 293 -25.03 -21.60 17.06
C GLU A 293 -24.95 -20.47 16.01
N LYS A 294 -23.84 -19.74 16.00
CA LYS A 294 -23.53 -18.65 15.05
C LYS A 294 -22.68 -19.14 13.88
N VAL A 295 -21.79 -20.11 14.12
CA VAL A 295 -20.85 -20.60 13.13
C VAL A 295 -21.57 -21.42 12.05
N VAL A 296 -21.34 -21.07 10.79
CA VAL A 296 -21.87 -21.78 9.61
C VAL A 296 -20.86 -22.81 9.09
N GLN A 297 -19.60 -22.40 8.99
CA GLN A 297 -18.53 -23.19 8.40
C GLN A 297 -17.15 -22.79 8.94
N VAL A 298 -16.17 -23.67 8.71
CA VAL A 298 -14.74 -23.41 8.90
C VAL A 298 -14.04 -23.51 7.54
N ILE A 299 -13.31 -22.46 7.16
CA ILE A 299 -12.55 -22.37 5.90
C ILE A 299 -11.04 -22.40 6.20
N THR A 300 -10.32 -23.25 5.47
CA THR A 300 -8.85 -23.44 5.57
C THR A 300 -8.25 -23.68 4.18
N ASP A 301 -6.92 -23.87 4.11
CA ASP A 301 -6.28 -24.45 2.93
C ASP A 301 -6.74 -25.91 2.67
N ASN A 302 -6.25 -26.46 1.55
CA ASN A 302 -6.63 -27.79 1.05
C ASN A 302 -5.69 -28.91 1.55
N ALA A 303 -4.80 -28.67 2.52
CA ALA A 303 -3.83 -29.65 2.98
C ALA A 303 -4.51 -30.85 3.66
N ASN A 304 -3.90 -32.02 3.54
CA ASN A 304 -4.42 -33.27 4.12
C ASN A 304 -4.63 -33.18 5.64
N VAL A 305 -3.81 -32.39 6.35
CA VAL A 305 -3.97 -32.10 7.79
C VAL A 305 -5.23 -31.28 8.05
N MET A 306 -5.46 -30.21 7.29
CA MET A 306 -6.64 -29.36 7.43
C MET A 306 -7.93 -30.13 7.09
N LYS A 307 -7.95 -30.91 6.00
CA LYS A 307 -9.08 -31.78 5.66
C LYS A 307 -9.39 -32.80 6.77
N ALA A 308 -8.34 -33.39 7.36
CA ALA A 308 -8.50 -34.34 8.46
C ALA A 308 -8.93 -33.67 9.78
N ALA A 309 -8.54 -32.42 10.02
CA ALA A 309 -9.03 -31.61 11.13
C ALA A 309 -10.49 -31.19 10.92
N GLY A 310 -10.86 -30.80 9.70
CA GLY A 310 -12.22 -30.48 9.28
C GLY A 310 -13.20 -31.60 9.59
N ALA A 311 -12.89 -32.84 9.20
CA ALA A 311 -13.69 -34.02 9.54
C ALA A 311 -13.86 -34.24 11.07
N LEU A 312 -12.89 -33.80 11.89
CA LEU A 312 -12.99 -33.83 13.37
C LEU A 312 -13.80 -32.65 13.94
N ILE A 313 -14.04 -31.59 13.17
CA ILE A 313 -15.03 -30.54 13.48
C ILE A 313 -16.43 -31.02 13.13
N GLU A 314 -16.63 -31.50 11.90
CA GLU A 314 -17.94 -31.91 11.39
C GLU A 314 -18.57 -33.05 12.20
N GLY A 315 -17.74 -33.95 12.76
CA GLY A 315 -18.18 -35.02 13.67
C GLY A 315 -18.46 -34.60 15.11
N GLU A 316 -18.05 -33.40 15.55
CA GLU A 316 -18.39 -32.83 16.88
C GLU A 316 -19.51 -31.78 16.79
N TYR A 317 -19.59 -31.06 15.68
CA TYR A 317 -20.58 -30.03 15.39
C TYR A 317 -21.28 -30.34 14.05
N PRO A 318 -22.31 -31.21 14.04
CA PRO A 318 -22.98 -31.62 12.81
C PRO A 318 -23.45 -30.46 11.93
N LYS A 319 -23.83 -29.30 12.50
CA LYS A 319 -24.35 -28.15 11.73
C LYS A 319 -23.26 -27.19 11.21
N ILE A 320 -22.00 -27.44 11.52
CA ILE A 320 -20.84 -26.66 11.04
C ILE A 320 -20.13 -27.45 9.94
N PHE A 321 -20.01 -26.85 8.76
CA PHE A 321 -19.34 -27.48 7.61
C PHE A 321 -17.83 -27.18 7.59
N TRP A 322 -17.01 -28.10 7.11
CA TRP A 322 -15.65 -27.77 6.68
C TRP A 322 -15.65 -27.50 5.17
N THR A 323 -15.09 -26.36 4.74
CA THR A 323 -15.05 -25.96 3.33
C THR A 323 -13.62 -25.59 2.91
N PRO A 324 -13.03 -26.27 1.91
CA PRO A 324 -11.71 -25.92 1.38
C PRO A 324 -11.76 -24.58 0.63
N CYS A 325 -10.72 -23.75 0.80
CA CYS A 325 -10.63 -22.43 0.17
C CYS A 325 -10.74 -22.50 -1.37
N VAL A 326 -11.72 -21.78 -1.95
CA VAL A 326 -11.92 -21.70 -3.40
C VAL A 326 -10.72 -21.06 -4.11
N VAL A 327 -10.15 -19.97 -3.56
CA VAL A 327 -9.00 -19.27 -4.15
C VAL A 327 -7.75 -20.17 -4.19
N HIS A 328 -7.48 -20.89 -3.10
CA HIS A 328 -6.41 -21.88 -3.04
C HIS A 328 -6.64 -23.01 -4.03
N THR A 329 -7.89 -23.48 -4.18
CA THR A 329 -8.28 -24.51 -5.15
C THR A 329 -8.02 -24.05 -6.60
N LEU A 330 -8.44 -22.84 -6.97
CA LEU A 330 -8.23 -22.26 -8.30
C LEU A 330 -6.74 -22.03 -8.59
N ASN A 331 -5.96 -21.58 -7.60
CA ASN A 331 -4.51 -21.49 -7.75
C ASN A 331 -3.85 -22.86 -7.93
N LEU A 332 -4.34 -23.92 -7.28
CA LEU A 332 -3.87 -25.29 -7.52
C LEU A 332 -4.31 -25.85 -8.89
N ALA A 333 -5.36 -25.31 -9.53
CA ALA A 333 -5.68 -25.59 -10.93
C ALA A 333 -4.70 -24.87 -11.87
N LEU A 334 -4.54 -23.56 -11.71
CA LEU A 334 -3.57 -22.75 -12.48
C LEU A 334 -2.14 -23.29 -12.34
N LYS A 335 -1.74 -23.81 -11.18
CA LYS A 335 -0.43 -24.41 -10.96
C LYS A 335 -0.25 -25.76 -11.65
N ASN A 336 -1.31 -26.57 -11.76
CA ASN A 336 -1.26 -27.82 -12.55
C ASN A 336 -1.07 -27.52 -14.05
N ILE A 337 -1.75 -26.48 -14.55
CA ILE A 337 -1.70 -26.05 -15.96
C ILE A 337 -0.36 -25.36 -16.27
N CYS A 338 -0.05 -24.25 -15.58
CA CYS A 338 1.08 -23.38 -15.93
C CYS A 338 2.45 -23.86 -15.43
N ALA A 339 2.51 -24.92 -14.63
CA ALA A 339 3.75 -25.50 -14.09
C ALA A 339 3.68 -27.03 -14.06
N ALA A 340 3.13 -27.62 -15.13
CA ALA A 340 3.03 -29.07 -15.31
C ALA A 340 4.40 -29.74 -15.19
N LYS A 341 4.46 -30.87 -14.46
CA LYS A 341 5.70 -31.61 -14.19
C LYS A 341 5.70 -32.95 -14.91
N ASN A 342 6.83 -33.28 -15.54
CA ASN A 342 7.07 -34.62 -16.04
C ASN A 342 7.27 -35.59 -14.86
N THR A 343 6.29 -36.47 -14.67
CA THR A 343 6.31 -37.62 -13.75
C THR A 343 5.40 -38.70 -14.33
N GLU A 344 5.64 -39.97 -14.00
CA GLU A 344 4.87 -41.15 -14.45
C GLU A 344 3.33 -41.05 -14.29
N LYS A 345 2.83 -40.17 -13.42
CA LYS A 345 1.38 -39.97 -13.15
C LYS A 345 0.80 -38.70 -13.78
N ASN A 346 1.60 -37.99 -14.57
CA ASN A 346 1.27 -36.67 -15.13
C ASN A 346 1.89 -36.49 -16.53
N GLU A 347 2.11 -37.59 -17.26
CA GLU A 347 2.79 -37.61 -18.56
C GLU A 347 1.98 -36.84 -19.62
N VAL A 348 0.74 -37.26 -19.89
CA VAL A 348 -0.20 -36.58 -20.81
C VAL A 348 -0.37 -35.09 -20.48
N THR A 349 -0.55 -34.76 -19.19
CA THR A 349 -0.63 -33.37 -18.73
C THR A 349 0.66 -32.58 -19.00
N TYR A 350 1.82 -33.22 -18.91
CA TYR A 350 3.09 -32.57 -19.23
C TYR A 350 3.29 -32.42 -20.75
N GLU A 351 2.86 -33.38 -21.56
CA GLU A 351 2.89 -33.24 -23.01
C GLU A 351 2.06 -32.04 -23.47
N GLU A 352 0.79 -31.97 -23.05
CA GLU A 352 -0.16 -30.91 -23.43
C GLU A 352 0.15 -29.52 -22.82
N CYS A 353 0.70 -29.46 -21.60
CA CYS A 353 0.93 -28.17 -20.91
C CYS A 353 2.40 -27.72 -20.81
N SER A 354 3.40 -28.53 -21.19
CA SER A 354 4.82 -28.15 -20.99
C SER A 354 5.27 -26.92 -21.79
N TRP A 355 4.57 -26.56 -22.87
CA TRP A 355 4.84 -25.33 -23.61
C TRP A 355 4.53 -24.07 -22.77
N ILE A 356 3.48 -24.11 -21.93
CA ILE A 356 3.12 -23.03 -21.00
C ILE A 356 4.24 -22.83 -19.97
N THR A 357 4.75 -23.94 -19.41
CA THR A 357 5.89 -23.91 -18.47
C THR A 357 7.12 -23.27 -19.12
N ARG A 358 7.44 -23.60 -20.39
CA ARG A 358 8.56 -23.00 -21.13
C ARG A 358 8.39 -21.49 -21.35
N VAL A 359 7.18 -21.04 -21.68
CA VAL A 359 6.88 -19.60 -21.82
C VAL A 359 7.01 -18.86 -20.48
N ALA A 360 6.58 -19.48 -19.38
CA ALA A 360 6.75 -18.95 -18.03
C ALA A 360 8.23 -18.88 -17.58
N ASP A 361 9.03 -19.89 -17.94
CA ASP A 361 10.48 -19.92 -17.70
C ASP A 361 11.21 -18.86 -18.53
N ASP A 362 10.87 -18.69 -19.82
CA ASP A 362 11.45 -17.65 -20.67
C ASP A 362 11.06 -16.23 -20.22
N ALA A 363 9.81 -16.00 -19.81
CA ALA A 363 9.38 -14.75 -19.19
C ALA A 363 10.15 -14.45 -17.89
N SER A 364 10.38 -15.48 -17.07
CA SER A 364 11.19 -15.38 -15.85
C SER A 364 12.66 -15.11 -16.15
N PHE A 365 13.21 -15.71 -17.21
CA PHE A 365 14.56 -15.49 -17.70
C PHE A 365 14.77 -14.06 -18.20
N ILE A 366 13.85 -13.50 -19.00
CA ILE A 366 13.88 -12.09 -19.42
C ILE A 366 13.91 -11.16 -18.20
N ARG A 367 13.01 -11.39 -17.23
CA ARG A 367 12.96 -10.63 -15.98
C ARG A 367 14.30 -10.66 -15.23
N VAL A 368 14.85 -11.86 -15.01
CA VAL A 368 16.12 -12.07 -14.29
C VAL A 368 17.30 -11.45 -15.05
N PHE A 369 17.35 -11.59 -16.37
CA PHE A 369 18.40 -11.03 -17.23
C PHE A 369 18.46 -9.50 -17.15
N ILE A 370 17.31 -8.83 -17.10
CA ILE A 370 17.19 -7.37 -16.99
C ILE A 370 17.47 -6.90 -15.55
N MET A 371 16.80 -7.48 -14.55
CA MET A 371 16.82 -6.94 -13.18
C MET A 371 18.14 -7.17 -12.44
N ASN A 372 18.90 -8.22 -12.77
CA ASN A 372 20.12 -8.57 -12.03
C ASN A 372 21.37 -7.76 -12.43
N HIS A 373 21.33 -6.94 -13.48
CA HIS A 373 22.49 -6.16 -13.93
C HIS A 373 22.16 -4.66 -14.00
N SER A 374 22.95 -3.83 -13.30
CA SER A 374 22.68 -2.40 -13.10
C SER A 374 22.50 -1.63 -14.42
N MET A 375 23.35 -1.87 -15.43
CA MET A 375 23.24 -1.22 -16.74
C MET A 375 21.97 -1.63 -17.51
N ARG A 376 21.56 -2.91 -17.40
CA ARG A 376 20.36 -3.42 -18.09
C ARG A 376 19.10 -2.91 -17.42
N LEU A 377 19.11 -2.80 -16.10
CA LEU A 377 18.04 -2.17 -15.32
C LEU A 377 17.96 -0.65 -15.57
N ALA A 378 19.10 0.05 -15.72
CA ALA A 378 19.13 1.45 -16.07
C ALA A 378 18.53 1.70 -17.46
N MET A 379 18.99 0.96 -18.48
CA MET A 379 18.43 0.98 -19.84
C MET A 379 16.92 0.66 -19.81
N PHE A 380 16.51 -0.39 -19.09
CA PHE A 380 15.09 -0.72 -18.93
C PHE A 380 14.27 0.44 -18.37
N ASN A 381 14.76 1.14 -17.33
CA ASN A 381 14.04 2.28 -16.74
C ASN A 381 13.98 3.51 -17.65
N GLU A 382 14.82 3.62 -18.68
CA GLU A 382 14.76 4.68 -19.69
C GLU A 382 13.64 4.41 -20.71
N PHE A 383 13.50 3.17 -21.17
CA PHE A 383 12.47 2.78 -22.16
C PHE A 383 11.11 2.42 -21.53
N CYS A 384 11.08 1.90 -20.31
CA CYS A 384 9.89 1.37 -19.65
C CYS A 384 9.50 2.23 -18.42
N PRO A 385 8.42 3.03 -18.46
CA PRO A 385 7.95 3.78 -17.29
C PRO A 385 7.38 2.88 -16.19
N LEU A 386 7.06 1.62 -16.51
CA LEU A 386 6.46 0.64 -15.60
C LEU A 386 7.47 -0.45 -15.26
N LYS A 387 7.71 -0.64 -13.96
CA LYS A 387 8.61 -1.68 -13.44
C LYS A 387 8.08 -3.09 -13.73
N LEU A 388 9.01 -3.99 -14.07
CA LEU A 388 8.85 -5.44 -13.95
C LEU A 388 8.51 -5.78 -12.49
N LEU A 389 7.52 -6.66 -12.27
CA LEU A 389 7.13 -7.04 -10.92
C LEU A 389 8.00 -8.17 -10.36
N GLN A 390 8.24 -8.13 -9.06
CA GLN A 390 8.64 -9.32 -8.30
C GLN A 390 7.39 -9.88 -7.63
N VAL A 391 6.65 -10.72 -8.37
CA VAL A 391 5.61 -11.54 -7.75
C VAL A 391 6.32 -12.57 -6.88
N ALA A 392 5.93 -12.67 -5.60
CA ALA A 392 6.47 -13.70 -4.72
C ALA A 392 5.87 -15.07 -5.08
N ASP A 393 6.69 -16.13 -5.05
CA ASP A 393 6.29 -17.51 -5.40
C ASP A 393 5.11 -18.06 -4.59
N THR A 394 4.83 -17.43 -3.43
CA THR A 394 3.73 -17.75 -2.52
C THR A 394 2.40 -17.09 -2.87
N ARG A 395 2.31 -16.31 -3.96
CA ARG A 395 1.10 -15.57 -4.35
C ARG A 395 0.34 -16.27 -5.46
N PHE A 396 -0.99 -16.16 -5.41
CA PHE A 396 -1.89 -16.78 -6.37
C PHE A 396 -1.67 -16.30 -7.82
N ALA A 397 -1.83 -17.22 -8.78
CA ALA A 397 -1.75 -16.96 -10.22
C ALA A 397 -0.45 -16.25 -10.68
N SER A 398 0.68 -16.51 -10.00
CA SER A 398 1.93 -15.75 -10.19
C SER A 398 2.45 -15.74 -11.63
N VAL A 399 2.30 -16.84 -12.38
CA VAL A 399 2.63 -16.92 -13.82
C VAL A 399 1.76 -15.96 -14.63
N VAL A 400 0.43 -16.06 -14.50
CA VAL A 400 -0.54 -15.21 -15.23
C VAL A 400 -0.28 -13.71 -14.95
N VAL A 401 -0.08 -13.33 -13.69
CA VAL A 401 0.24 -11.94 -13.30
C VAL A 401 1.56 -11.46 -13.91
N THR A 402 2.58 -12.33 -13.96
CA THR A 402 3.88 -12.02 -14.57
C THR A 402 3.77 -11.82 -16.08
N LEU A 403 3.08 -12.73 -16.77
CA LEU A 403 2.82 -12.65 -18.21
C LEU A 403 1.98 -11.40 -18.56
N LYS A 404 0.94 -11.09 -17.78
CA LYS A 404 0.08 -9.92 -17.96
C LYS A 404 0.87 -8.61 -17.85
N ARG A 405 1.75 -8.48 -16.85
CA ARG A 405 2.66 -7.32 -16.75
C ARG A 405 3.64 -7.26 -17.93
N LEU A 406 4.20 -8.40 -18.33
CA LEU A 406 5.19 -8.46 -19.42
C LEU A 406 4.58 -8.05 -20.76
N LYS A 407 3.34 -8.47 -21.03
CA LYS A 407 2.56 -8.06 -22.20
C LYS A 407 2.26 -6.56 -22.20
N LEU A 408 1.87 -6.00 -21.05
CA LEU A 408 1.58 -4.58 -20.88
C LEU A 408 2.80 -3.70 -21.24
N ILE A 409 4.02 -4.18 -20.99
CA ILE A 409 5.26 -3.49 -21.38
C ILE A 409 5.88 -3.96 -22.73
N LYS A 410 5.20 -4.81 -23.54
CA LYS A 410 5.72 -5.37 -24.83
C LYS A 410 6.38 -4.29 -25.69
N ARG A 411 5.68 -3.18 -25.96
CA ARG A 411 6.17 -2.09 -26.83
C ARG A 411 7.47 -1.44 -26.32
N CYS A 412 7.60 -1.28 -25.01
CA CYS A 412 8.77 -0.65 -24.39
C CYS A 412 9.98 -1.61 -24.41
N LEU A 413 9.75 -2.90 -24.14
CA LEU A 413 10.76 -3.95 -24.28
C LEU A 413 11.25 -4.08 -25.73
N GLN A 414 10.34 -4.03 -26.71
CA GLN A 414 10.68 -4.08 -28.13
C GLN A 414 11.52 -2.87 -28.55
N ALA A 415 11.14 -1.65 -28.14
CA ALA A 415 11.92 -0.44 -28.37
C ALA A 415 13.34 -0.50 -27.75
N MET A 416 13.44 -1.01 -26.51
CA MET A 416 14.73 -1.24 -25.85
C MET A 416 15.60 -2.24 -26.64
N ALA A 417 15.05 -3.37 -27.07
CA ALA A 417 15.79 -4.44 -27.74
C ALA A 417 16.29 -4.07 -29.16
N ILE A 418 15.69 -3.05 -29.81
CA ILE A 418 16.16 -2.50 -31.10
C ILE A 418 17.03 -1.25 -30.95
N SER A 419 17.24 -0.73 -29.73
CA SER A 419 18.00 0.50 -29.50
C SER A 419 19.50 0.38 -29.79
N ASP A 420 20.13 1.50 -30.14
CA ASP A 420 21.59 1.61 -30.24
C ASP A 420 22.28 1.29 -28.91
N GLN A 421 21.64 1.60 -27.77
CA GLN A 421 22.16 1.24 -26.45
C GLN A 421 22.29 -0.29 -26.32
N TRP A 422 21.25 -1.05 -26.69
CA TRP A 422 21.28 -2.52 -26.69
C TRP A 422 22.25 -3.07 -27.73
N ALA A 423 22.39 -2.44 -28.91
CA ALA A 423 23.37 -2.83 -29.93
C ALA A 423 24.84 -2.53 -29.49
N SER A 424 25.05 -1.54 -28.62
CA SER A 424 26.35 -1.21 -28.03
C SER A 424 26.72 -2.11 -26.86
N TYR A 425 25.77 -2.87 -26.30
CA TYR A 425 25.96 -3.73 -25.14
C TYR A 425 26.88 -4.92 -25.46
N ARG A 426 28.14 -4.87 -24.98
CA ARG A 426 29.20 -5.85 -25.30
C ARG A 426 29.80 -6.56 -24.09
N GLU A 427 29.41 -6.19 -22.87
CA GLU A 427 30.02 -6.67 -21.63
C GLU A 427 29.12 -7.71 -20.94
N ASP A 428 29.63 -8.94 -20.88
CA ASP A 428 29.01 -10.18 -20.37
C ASP A 428 27.66 -10.62 -20.95
N ASP A 429 27.53 -11.95 -21.10
CA ASP A 429 26.27 -12.62 -21.46
C ASP A 429 25.67 -12.27 -22.84
N VAL A 430 26.48 -11.87 -23.83
CA VAL A 430 26.02 -11.53 -25.20
C VAL A 430 25.08 -12.59 -25.82
N GLY A 431 25.35 -13.90 -25.61
CA GLY A 431 24.46 -14.97 -26.08
C GLY A 431 23.08 -15.00 -25.38
N LYS A 432 23.01 -14.62 -24.11
CA LYS A 432 21.73 -14.45 -23.39
C LYS A 432 21.02 -13.17 -23.84
N ALA A 433 21.76 -12.10 -24.09
CA ALA A 433 21.23 -10.85 -24.64
C ALA A 433 20.58 -11.08 -26.01
N GLN A 434 21.21 -11.89 -26.88
CA GLN A 434 20.61 -12.30 -28.14
C GLN A 434 19.35 -13.15 -27.91
N LYS A 435 19.40 -14.20 -27.07
CA LYS A 435 18.21 -15.04 -26.76
C LYS A 435 17.03 -14.20 -26.24
N VAL A 436 17.28 -13.19 -25.39
CA VAL A 436 16.25 -12.26 -24.88
C VAL A 436 15.70 -11.36 -26.00
N LYS A 437 16.57 -10.85 -26.89
CA LYS A 437 16.16 -10.06 -28.05
C LYS A 437 15.31 -10.89 -29.01
N ASP A 438 15.68 -12.14 -29.27
CA ASP A 438 14.95 -13.05 -30.15
C ASP A 438 13.55 -13.37 -29.63
N MET A 439 13.38 -13.57 -28.30
CA MET A 439 12.04 -13.70 -27.68
C MET A 439 11.21 -12.42 -27.84
N ILE A 440 11.77 -11.27 -27.45
CA ILE A 440 11.06 -9.99 -27.42
C ILE A 440 10.61 -9.55 -28.83
N LEU A 441 11.33 -9.97 -29.87
CA LEU A 441 11.01 -9.69 -31.27
C LEU A 441 10.29 -10.84 -32.00
N SER A 442 10.02 -11.97 -31.34
CA SER A 442 9.25 -13.09 -31.90
C SER A 442 7.76 -12.90 -31.64
N ASP A 443 6.99 -12.56 -32.68
CA ASP A 443 5.53 -12.42 -32.51
C ASP A 443 4.87 -13.75 -32.12
N LEU A 444 5.28 -14.90 -32.68
CA LEU A 444 4.81 -16.22 -32.25
C LEU A 444 4.99 -16.46 -30.74
N TRP A 445 6.07 -15.95 -30.12
CA TRP A 445 6.26 -16.06 -28.67
C TRP A 445 5.28 -15.17 -27.88
N TRP A 446 4.92 -14.00 -28.42
CA TRP A 446 3.87 -13.14 -27.87
C TRP A 446 2.46 -13.67 -28.10
N ASP A 447 2.20 -14.37 -29.20
CA ASP A 447 0.91 -14.99 -29.51
C ASP A 447 0.64 -16.15 -28.55
N ASN A 448 1.66 -16.95 -28.22
CA ASN A 448 1.61 -17.94 -27.14
C ASN A 448 1.28 -17.30 -25.77
N ILE A 449 1.82 -16.11 -25.47
CA ILE A 449 1.49 -15.36 -24.24
C ILE A 449 0.03 -14.90 -24.26
N ASP A 450 -0.47 -14.42 -25.40
CA ASP A 450 -1.87 -14.00 -25.52
C ASP A 450 -2.82 -15.19 -25.35
N TYR A 451 -2.56 -16.33 -25.98
CA TYR A 451 -3.37 -17.53 -25.79
C TYR A 451 -3.43 -17.95 -24.32
N ILE A 452 -2.28 -18.02 -23.62
CA ILE A 452 -2.23 -18.31 -22.17
C ILE A 452 -3.08 -17.32 -21.38
N LEU A 453 -2.97 -16.01 -21.66
CA LEU A 453 -3.72 -14.99 -20.94
C LEU A 453 -5.23 -15.07 -21.25
N GLU A 454 -5.64 -15.32 -22.49
CA GLU A 454 -7.04 -15.43 -22.89
C GLU A 454 -7.72 -16.65 -22.24
N PHE A 455 -7.13 -17.84 -22.32
CA PHE A 455 -7.79 -19.03 -21.77
C PHE A 455 -7.72 -19.10 -20.24
N THR A 456 -6.71 -18.49 -19.60
CA THR A 456 -6.64 -18.42 -18.13
C THR A 456 -7.42 -17.25 -17.53
N ALA A 457 -7.84 -16.26 -18.31
CA ALA A 457 -8.60 -15.11 -17.81
C ALA A 457 -9.88 -15.51 -17.05
N PRO A 458 -10.76 -16.42 -17.52
CA PRO A 458 -11.95 -16.82 -16.76
C PRO A 458 -11.63 -17.43 -15.38
N ILE A 459 -10.53 -18.18 -15.29
CA ILE A 459 -10.04 -18.78 -14.04
C ILE A 459 -9.51 -17.67 -13.11
N TYR A 460 -8.78 -16.70 -13.67
CA TYR A 460 -8.23 -15.56 -12.95
C TYR A 460 -9.33 -14.64 -12.42
N ASP A 461 -10.33 -14.30 -13.23
CA ASP A 461 -11.46 -13.44 -12.86
C ASP A 461 -12.28 -14.06 -11.71
N MET A 462 -12.56 -15.37 -11.80
CA MET A 462 -13.19 -16.12 -10.71
C MET A 462 -12.35 -16.06 -9.43
N LEU A 463 -11.03 -16.26 -9.54
CA LEU A 463 -10.09 -16.19 -8.42
C LEU A 463 -10.09 -14.79 -7.79
N ARG A 464 -10.07 -13.72 -8.60
CA ARG A 464 -10.10 -12.32 -8.13
C ARG A 464 -11.38 -11.97 -7.38
N ILE A 465 -12.53 -12.48 -7.82
CA ILE A 465 -13.81 -12.28 -7.11
C ILE A 465 -13.79 -13.01 -5.76
N ALA A 466 -13.37 -14.28 -5.74
CA ALA A 466 -13.29 -15.10 -4.53
C ALA A 466 -12.19 -14.65 -3.54
N ASP A 467 -11.19 -13.90 -4.01
CA ASP A 467 -10.12 -13.30 -3.18
C ASP A 467 -10.58 -12.05 -2.41
N THR A 468 -11.75 -11.48 -2.75
CA THR A 468 -12.30 -10.31 -2.06
C THR A 468 -12.91 -10.63 -0.69
N ASP A 469 -13.12 -9.61 0.14
CA ASP A 469 -13.85 -9.72 1.41
C ASP A 469 -15.39 -9.72 1.24
N LYS A 470 -15.91 -9.86 0.01
CA LYS A 470 -17.35 -9.85 -0.27
C LYS A 470 -17.97 -11.25 -0.11
N PRO A 471 -19.26 -11.35 0.29
CA PRO A 471 -19.96 -12.63 0.29
C PRO A 471 -19.97 -13.30 -1.09
N CYS A 472 -19.46 -14.53 -1.16
CA CYS A 472 -19.27 -15.26 -2.42
C CYS A 472 -19.72 -16.73 -2.38
N LEU A 473 -20.04 -17.29 -1.20
CA LEU A 473 -20.44 -18.70 -1.03
C LEU A 473 -21.58 -19.13 -1.99
N HIS A 474 -22.55 -18.25 -2.18
CA HIS A 474 -23.74 -18.47 -3.02
C HIS A 474 -23.49 -18.30 -4.53
N LEU A 475 -22.30 -17.83 -4.92
CA LEU A 475 -21.90 -17.65 -6.32
C LEU A 475 -21.02 -18.81 -6.83
N VAL A 476 -20.31 -19.51 -5.93
CA VAL A 476 -19.24 -20.48 -6.27
C VAL A 476 -19.64 -21.48 -7.36
N TYR A 477 -20.82 -22.08 -7.29
CA TYR A 477 -21.28 -23.09 -8.26
C TYR A 477 -21.42 -22.51 -9.68
N GLU A 478 -22.19 -21.42 -9.83
CA GLU A 478 -22.37 -20.69 -11.09
C GLU A 478 -21.05 -20.13 -11.63
N MET A 479 -20.16 -19.71 -10.73
CA MET A 479 -18.84 -19.22 -11.12
C MET A 479 -17.97 -20.34 -11.68
N TRP A 480 -17.96 -21.55 -11.10
CA TRP A 480 -17.22 -22.69 -11.63
C TRP A 480 -17.76 -23.12 -13.00
N ASP A 481 -19.09 -23.32 -13.12
CA ASP A 481 -19.72 -23.76 -14.36
C ASP A 481 -19.49 -22.75 -15.50
N SER A 482 -19.83 -21.48 -15.26
CA SER A 482 -19.64 -20.41 -16.25
C SER A 482 -18.17 -20.13 -16.57
N MET A 483 -17.23 -20.42 -15.65
CA MET A 483 -15.79 -20.33 -15.91
C MET A 483 -15.33 -21.47 -16.81
N ILE A 484 -15.71 -22.71 -16.52
CA ILE A 484 -15.38 -23.91 -17.33
C ILE A 484 -15.88 -23.73 -18.77
N GLU A 485 -17.13 -23.26 -18.97
CA GLU A 485 -17.66 -22.98 -20.31
C GLU A 485 -16.84 -21.90 -21.06
N LYS A 486 -16.43 -20.83 -20.38
CA LYS A 486 -15.63 -19.75 -20.99
C LYS A 486 -14.22 -20.24 -21.36
N VAL A 487 -13.59 -21.07 -20.54
CA VAL A 487 -12.29 -21.67 -20.87
C VAL A 487 -12.41 -22.55 -22.13
N LYS A 488 -13.45 -23.39 -22.22
CA LYS A 488 -13.73 -24.18 -23.45
C LYS A 488 -13.86 -23.28 -24.67
N ALA A 489 -14.68 -22.23 -24.57
CA ALA A 489 -15.00 -21.34 -25.68
C ALA A 489 -13.81 -20.51 -26.19
N VAL A 490 -12.76 -20.33 -25.38
CA VAL A 490 -11.48 -19.75 -25.84
C VAL A 490 -10.61 -20.80 -26.52
N ILE A 491 -10.44 -21.98 -25.90
CA ILE A 491 -9.61 -23.06 -26.45
C ILE A 491 -10.13 -23.53 -27.82
N TYR A 492 -11.43 -23.81 -27.93
CA TYR A 492 -12.05 -24.23 -29.20
C TYR A 492 -11.93 -23.16 -30.29
N ARG A 493 -12.02 -21.87 -29.93
CA ARG A 493 -11.80 -20.77 -30.89
C ARG A 493 -10.36 -20.71 -31.39
N HIS A 494 -9.38 -20.92 -30.51
CA HIS A 494 -7.97 -20.91 -30.86
C HIS A 494 -7.59 -22.13 -31.73
N GLU A 495 -8.18 -23.29 -31.44
CA GLU A 495 -7.95 -24.54 -32.20
C GLU A 495 -8.81 -24.64 -33.47
N GLY A 496 -9.79 -23.75 -33.66
CA GLY A 496 -10.67 -23.71 -34.83
C GLY A 496 -11.77 -24.78 -34.84
N LEU A 497 -12.19 -25.25 -33.66
CA LEU A 497 -13.06 -26.40 -33.46
C LEU A 497 -14.54 -26.01 -33.24
N GLU A 498 -15.44 -26.88 -33.72
CA GLU A 498 -16.88 -26.83 -33.40
C GLU A 498 -17.18 -27.54 -32.07
N ASP A 499 -18.32 -27.22 -31.44
CA ASP A 499 -18.59 -27.50 -30.02
C ASP A 499 -18.68 -29.01 -29.67
N ASP A 500 -18.88 -29.88 -30.67
CA ASP A 500 -18.91 -31.34 -30.58
C ASP A 500 -17.57 -32.03 -30.87
N GLN A 501 -16.57 -31.30 -31.36
CA GLN A 501 -15.27 -31.84 -31.78
C GLN A 501 -14.36 -32.10 -30.58
N TYR A 502 -13.36 -32.98 -30.77
CA TYR A 502 -12.43 -33.38 -29.71
C TYR A 502 -11.16 -32.52 -29.70
N SER A 503 -10.77 -32.06 -28.51
CA SER A 503 -9.50 -31.38 -28.22
C SER A 503 -8.80 -32.08 -27.05
N SER A 504 -7.55 -32.50 -27.24
CA SER A 504 -6.76 -33.15 -26.18
C SER A 504 -6.33 -32.16 -25.10
N PHE A 505 -5.92 -30.95 -25.50
CA PHE A 505 -5.60 -29.85 -24.60
C PHE A 505 -6.82 -29.44 -23.74
N TRP A 506 -8.01 -29.32 -24.34
CA TRP A 506 -9.24 -29.07 -23.57
C TRP A 506 -9.51 -30.19 -22.56
N VAL A 507 -9.41 -31.46 -22.96
CA VAL A 507 -9.67 -32.59 -22.04
C VAL A 507 -8.71 -32.56 -20.83
N VAL A 508 -7.42 -32.29 -21.04
CA VAL A 508 -6.46 -32.12 -19.93
C VAL A 508 -6.81 -30.93 -19.04
N VAL A 509 -7.17 -29.78 -19.60
CA VAL A 509 -7.57 -28.59 -18.82
C VAL A 509 -8.88 -28.84 -18.06
N TYR A 510 -9.85 -29.49 -18.68
CA TYR A 510 -11.14 -29.87 -18.11
C TYR A 510 -10.97 -30.86 -16.95
N ASP A 511 -10.19 -31.93 -17.13
CA ASP A 511 -9.92 -32.91 -16.08
C ASP A 511 -9.21 -32.27 -14.88
N ILE A 512 -8.29 -31.31 -15.11
CA ILE A 512 -7.68 -30.51 -14.02
C ILE A 512 -8.74 -29.67 -13.30
N LEU A 513 -9.64 -29.01 -14.02
CA LEU A 513 -10.68 -28.16 -13.42
C LEU A 513 -11.71 -28.99 -12.65
N ILE A 514 -12.14 -30.14 -13.19
CA ILE A 514 -13.10 -31.05 -12.56
C ILE A 514 -12.49 -31.79 -11.36
N ASP A 515 -11.24 -32.29 -11.43
CA ASP A 515 -10.55 -32.88 -10.27
C ASP A 515 -10.48 -31.90 -9.08
N ARG A 516 -10.35 -30.61 -9.37
CA ARG A 516 -10.33 -29.52 -8.39
C ARG A 516 -11.73 -29.18 -7.92
N TRP A 517 -12.73 -29.08 -8.82
CA TRP A 517 -14.12 -28.79 -8.48
C TRP A 517 -14.75 -29.91 -7.65
N THR A 518 -14.62 -31.19 -8.02
CA THR A 518 -15.12 -32.33 -7.24
C THR A 518 -14.56 -32.40 -5.81
N LYS A 519 -13.43 -31.72 -5.54
CA LYS A 519 -12.81 -31.63 -4.20
C LYS A 519 -13.16 -30.34 -3.45
N ASN A 520 -13.88 -29.42 -4.06
CA ASN A 520 -14.21 -28.08 -3.55
C ASN A 520 -15.73 -27.77 -3.56
N SER A 521 -16.51 -28.43 -4.41
CA SER A 521 -17.96 -28.49 -4.29
C SER A 521 -18.34 -29.11 -2.93
N THR A 522 -19.32 -28.51 -2.27
CA THR A 522 -19.83 -28.96 -0.98
C THR A 522 -21.36 -28.86 -0.97
N PRO A 523 -22.05 -29.64 -0.11
CA PRO A 523 -23.49 -29.47 0.10
C PRO A 523 -23.89 -28.03 0.44
N LEU A 524 -23.00 -27.31 1.13
CA LEU A 524 -23.19 -25.91 1.51
C LEU A 524 -23.13 -24.95 0.32
N HIS A 525 -22.21 -25.16 -0.65
CA HIS A 525 -22.20 -24.41 -1.91
C HIS A 525 -23.51 -24.61 -2.69
N CYS A 526 -23.98 -25.85 -2.83
CA CYS A 526 -25.21 -26.17 -3.55
C CYS A 526 -26.48 -25.64 -2.86
N LEU A 527 -26.52 -25.63 -1.52
CA LEU A 527 -27.58 -24.98 -0.75
C LEU A 527 -27.53 -23.46 -0.88
N ALA A 528 -26.37 -22.82 -0.70
CA ALA A 528 -26.23 -21.37 -0.81
C ALA A 528 -26.59 -20.85 -2.21
N HIS A 529 -26.18 -21.57 -3.26
CA HIS A 529 -26.61 -21.34 -4.64
C HIS A 529 -28.14 -21.52 -4.78
N SER A 530 -28.72 -22.61 -4.24
CA SER A 530 -30.17 -22.82 -4.23
C SER A 530 -30.98 -21.73 -3.50
N LEU A 531 -30.36 -20.95 -2.62
CA LEU A 531 -31.00 -19.85 -1.91
C LEU A 531 -30.82 -18.50 -2.60
N ASN A 532 -30.06 -18.41 -3.70
CA ASN A 532 -29.96 -17.17 -4.47
C ASN A 532 -31.20 -17.02 -5.39
N PRO A 533 -32.05 -15.99 -5.20
CA PRO A 533 -33.27 -15.81 -5.99
C PRO A 533 -33.01 -15.56 -7.48
N LYS A 534 -31.81 -15.03 -7.83
CA LYS A 534 -31.42 -14.71 -9.21
C LYS A 534 -31.46 -15.92 -10.13
N TYR A 535 -31.11 -17.10 -9.65
CA TYR A 535 -31.10 -18.34 -10.43
C TYR A 535 -32.50 -18.91 -10.70
N TYR A 536 -33.55 -18.17 -10.31
CA TYR A 536 -34.95 -18.45 -10.62
C TYR A 536 -35.61 -17.29 -11.41
N SER A 537 -34.83 -16.31 -11.87
CA SER A 537 -35.31 -15.22 -12.73
C SER A 537 -35.37 -15.68 -14.20
N ILE A 538 -36.19 -15.03 -15.03
CA ILE A 538 -36.30 -15.37 -16.46
C ILE A 538 -35.04 -14.91 -17.20
N GLU A 539 -34.52 -13.75 -16.81
CA GLU A 539 -33.33 -13.09 -17.33
C GLU A 539 -32.11 -14.02 -17.24
N TRP A 540 -31.77 -14.54 -16.05
CA TRP A 540 -30.63 -15.44 -15.86
C TRP A 540 -30.75 -16.75 -16.67
N ILE A 541 -31.96 -17.31 -16.78
CA ILE A 541 -32.21 -18.53 -17.58
C ILE A 541 -32.08 -18.21 -19.08
N SER A 542 -32.51 -17.02 -19.52
CA SER A 542 -32.47 -16.62 -20.94
C SER A 542 -31.06 -16.32 -21.46
N GLU A 543 -30.12 -15.97 -20.58
CA GLU A 543 -28.72 -15.70 -20.93
C GLU A 543 -27.95 -16.93 -21.47
N ASN A 544 -28.34 -18.16 -21.10
CA ASN A 544 -27.71 -19.40 -21.59
C ASN A 544 -28.72 -20.57 -21.61
N PRO A 545 -29.04 -21.16 -22.79
CA PRO A 545 -30.01 -22.25 -22.91
C PRO A 545 -29.72 -23.52 -22.08
N LYS A 546 -28.49 -23.72 -21.61
CA LYS A 546 -28.12 -24.85 -20.73
C LYS A 546 -28.55 -24.64 -19.27
N ARG A 547 -28.74 -23.39 -18.84
CA ARG A 547 -29.06 -23.06 -17.45
C ARG A 547 -30.44 -23.58 -17.06
N ILE A 548 -30.46 -24.36 -15.99
CA ILE A 548 -31.68 -24.84 -15.35
C ILE A 548 -31.77 -24.26 -13.92
N PRO A 549 -32.96 -23.86 -13.45
CA PRO A 549 -33.08 -23.28 -12.11
C PRO A 549 -32.77 -24.33 -11.03
N PRO A 550 -32.19 -23.99 -9.86
CA PRO A 550 -31.61 -24.94 -8.90
C PRO A 550 -32.55 -26.00 -8.30
N HIS A 551 -33.87 -25.86 -8.52
CA HIS A 551 -34.89 -26.84 -8.12
C HIS A 551 -35.17 -27.93 -9.17
N ARG A 552 -34.57 -27.82 -10.37
CA ARG A 552 -34.69 -28.79 -11.47
C ARG A 552 -33.38 -29.50 -11.79
N ASP A 553 -32.25 -28.89 -11.43
CA ASP A 553 -30.96 -29.56 -11.42
C ASP A 553 -30.97 -30.73 -10.42
N HIS A 554 -30.47 -31.89 -10.85
CA HIS A 554 -30.46 -33.10 -10.02
C HIS A 554 -29.32 -33.12 -9.00
N GLU A 555 -28.12 -32.68 -9.38
CA GLU A 555 -26.94 -32.65 -8.50
C GLU A 555 -27.14 -31.62 -7.39
N ILE A 556 -27.49 -30.38 -7.75
CA ILE A 556 -27.78 -29.31 -6.79
C ILE A 556 -28.94 -29.72 -5.87
N SER A 557 -29.94 -30.43 -6.38
CA SER A 557 -31.07 -30.91 -5.55
C SER A 557 -30.68 -32.03 -4.60
N MET A 558 -29.82 -32.96 -4.99
CA MET A 558 -29.26 -33.99 -4.11
C MET A 558 -28.41 -33.36 -3.01
N GLU A 559 -27.45 -32.50 -3.38
CA GLU A 559 -26.53 -31.87 -2.43
C GLU A 559 -27.24 -30.88 -1.49
N ARG A 560 -28.22 -30.12 -1.99
CA ARG A 560 -29.12 -29.33 -1.14
C ARG A 560 -29.84 -30.20 -0.11
N SER A 561 -30.36 -31.36 -0.51
CA SER A 561 -31.12 -32.24 0.39
C SER A 561 -30.25 -32.75 1.54
N LYS A 562 -29.03 -33.24 1.22
CA LYS A 562 -28.01 -33.62 2.23
C LYS A 562 -27.67 -32.47 3.19
N CYS A 563 -27.59 -31.24 2.67
CA CYS A 563 -27.30 -30.05 3.48
C CYS A 563 -28.47 -29.70 4.43
N LEU A 564 -29.72 -29.79 3.95
CA LEU A 564 -30.91 -29.55 4.76
C LEU A 564 -31.11 -30.62 5.84
N GLU A 565 -30.94 -31.89 5.50
CA GLU A 565 -30.98 -33.02 6.45
C GLU A 565 -29.90 -32.91 7.54
N ARG A 566 -28.79 -32.22 7.25
CA ARG A 566 -27.72 -31.93 8.21
C ARG A 566 -27.99 -30.70 9.10
N TYR A 567 -28.89 -29.79 8.69
CA TYR A 567 -29.35 -28.67 9.52
C TYR A 567 -30.59 -29.01 10.37
N PHE A 568 -31.53 -29.78 9.82
CA PHE A 568 -32.84 -30.07 10.40
C PHE A 568 -32.95 -31.57 10.71
N GLU A 569 -32.57 -31.95 11.93
CA GLU A 569 -32.62 -33.32 12.46
C GLU A 569 -34.04 -33.78 12.80
N ASP A 570 -34.97 -32.84 13.05
CA ASP A 570 -36.39 -33.14 13.26
C ASP A 570 -37.14 -33.25 11.92
N GLU A 571 -37.92 -34.31 11.74
CA GLU A 571 -38.63 -34.58 10.50
C GLU A 571 -39.73 -33.55 10.19
N ASN A 572 -40.33 -32.91 11.20
CA ASN A 572 -41.36 -31.89 11.03
C ASN A 572 -40.72 -30.58 10.54
N ASP A 573 -39.64 -30.14 11.19
CA ASP A 573 -38.86 -28.96 10.75
C ASP A 573 -38.34 -29.15 9.32
N LEU A 574 -37.74 -30.30 9.03
CA LEU A 574 -37.26 -30.66 7.70
C LEU A 574 -38.41 -30.69 6.66
N THR A 575 -39.60 -31.12 7.06
CA THR A 575 -40.81 -31.11 6.22
C THR A 575 -41.31 -29.69 5.96
N VAL A 576 -41.35 -28.83 6.98
CA VAL A 576 -41.70 -27.39 6.84
C VAL A 576 -40.74 -26.72 5.86
N VAL A 577 -39.42 -26.94 6.01
CA VAL A 577 -38.40 -26.41 5.09
C VAL A 577 -38.57 -26.95 3.67
N LYS A 578 -38.84 -28.25 3.50
CA LYS A 578 -39.12 -28.84 2.17
C LYS A 578 -40.35 -28.17 1.50
N TYR A 579 -41.40 -27.82 2.26
CA TYR A 579 -42.57 -27.09 1.75
C TYR A 579 -42.31 -25.59 1.49
N GLU A 580 -41.57 -24.90 2.35
CA GLU A 580 -41.14 -23.50 2.12
C GLU A 580 -40.31 -23.41 0.83
N PHE A 581 -39.34 -24.31 0.65
CA PHE A 581 -38.47 -24.30 -0.53
C PHE A 581 -39.26 -24.53 -1.82
N ALA A 582 -40.23 -25.44 -1.80
CA ALA A 582 -41.11 -25.71 -2.94
C ALA A 582 -41.96 -24.48 -3.33
N LYS A 583 -42.42 -23.69 -2.35
CA LYS A 583 -43.15 -22.43 -2.62
C LYS A 583 -42.24 -21.34 -3.20
N PHE A 584 -41.07 -21.14 -2.57
CA PHE A 584 -40.05 -20.17 -3.01
C PHE A 584 -39.58 -20.47 -4.45
N SER A 585 -39.11 -21.70 -4.69
CA SER A 585 -38.62 -22.11 -6.01
C SER A 585 -39.72 -22.07 -7.07
N GLY A 586 -40.93 -22.51 -6.73
CA GLY A 586 -42.12 -22.43 -7.58
C GLY A 586 -42.69 -21.03 -7.83
N GLY A 587 -42.06 -19.96 -7.30
CA GLY A 587 -42.44 -18.57 -7.57
C GLY A 587 -43.77 -18.13 -6.96
N ARG A 588 -44.26 -18.83 -5.94
CA ARG A 588 -45.58 -18.59 -5.33
C ARG A 588 -45.48 -17.54 -4.22
N PHE A 589 -45.38 -16.28 -4.61
CA PHE A 589 -45.19 -15.14 -3.71
C PHE A 589 -46.50 -14.34 -3.46
N PRO A 590 -46.65 -13.69 -2.29
CA PRO A 590 -47.77 -12.79 -2.03
C PRO A 590 -47.77 -11.51 -2.90
N SER A 591 -46.58 -11.03 -3.28
CA SER A 591 -46.40 -9.88 -4.18
C SER A 591 -45.88 -10.34 -5.55
N PRO A 592 -46.47 -9.91 -6.68
CA PRO A 592 -45.90 -10.13 -8.00
C PRO A 592 -44.51 -9.52 -8.19
N SER A 593 -44.19 -8.41 -7.51
CA SER A 593 -42.88 -7.74 -7.62
C SER A 593 -41.73 -8.68 -7.23
N ALA A 594 -41.98 -9.61 -6.30
CA ALA A 594 -41.00 -10.60 -5.85
C ALA A 594 -40.37 -11.43 -6.99
N LEU A 595 -41.05 -11.56 -8.14
CA LEU A 595 -40.52 -12.23 -9.33
C LEU A 595 -39.50 -11.35 -10.07
N THR A 596 -39.83 -10.08 -10.34
CA THR A 596 -38.93 -9.10 -10.96
C THR A 596 -37.73 -8.80 -10.06
N ASP A 597 -37.98 -8.68 -8.76
CA ASP A 597 -36.99 -8.38 -7.75
C ASP A 597 -35.90 -9.46 -7.64
N ARG A 598 -36.15 -10.70 -8.13
CA ARG A 598 -35.14 -11.77 -8.21
C ARG A 598 -33.89 -11.36 -8.99
N TRP A 599 -34.05 -10.54 -10.03
CA TRP A 599 -32.96 -10.10 -10.90
C TRP A 599 -32.34 -8.78 -10.46
N THR A 600 -33.16 -7.85 -9.94
CA THR A 600 -32.74 -6.47 -9.64
C THR A 600 -32.15 -6.28 -8.25
N LEU A 601 -32.60 -7.04 -7.25
CA LEU A 601 -32.12 -6.91 -5.87
C LEU A 601 -30.94 -7.84 -5.58
N LEU A 602 -30.07 -7.41 -4.66
CA LEU A 602 -29.05 -8.31 -4.08
C LEU A 602 -29.75 -9.43 -3.30
N PRO A 603 -29.22 -10.68 -3.32
CA PRO A 603 -29.92 -11.83 -2.73
C PRO A 603 -30.33 -11.65 -1.26
N LEU A 604 -29.45 -11.07 -0.43
CA LEU A 604 -29.77 -10.75 0.98
C LEU A 604 -30.94 -9.75 1.11
N VAL A 605 -30.97 -8.70 0.29
CA VAL A 605 -32.02 -7.66 0.31
C VAL A 605 -33.36 -8.26 -0.15
N TRP A 606 -33.34 -9.13 -1.16
CA TRP A 606 -34.53 -9.86 -1.59
C TRP A 606 -35.10 -10.72 -0.45
N TRP A 607 -34.26 -11.45 0.29
CA TRP A 607 -34.70 -12.25 1.44
C TRP A 607 -35.14 -11.41 2.63
N GLN A 608 -34.54 -10.25 2.88
CA GLN A 608 -35.02 -9.32 3.92
C GLN A 608 -36.42 -8.78 3.61
N TYR A 609 -36.71 -8.47 2.34
CA TYR A 609 -37.98 -7.85 1.93
C TYR A 609 -39.10 -8.88 1.65
N HIS A 610 -38.82 -9.95 0.89
CA HIS A 610 -39.82 -10.94 0.45
C HIS A 610 -39.82 -12.24 1.26
N GLY A 611 -38.79 -12.48 2.07
CA GLY A 611 -38.59 -13.76 2.75
C GLY A 611 -39.57 -14.10 3.87
N SER A 612 -40.36 -13.13 4.35
CA SER A 612 -41.29 -13.30 5.49
C SER A 612 -42.39 -14.36 5.27
N ALA A 613 -42.65 -14.77 4.04
CA ALA A 613 -43.54 -15.89 3.70
C ALA A 613 -42.89 -17.28 3.89
N PHE A 614 -41.58 -17.34 4.17
CA PHE A 614 -40.75 -18.54 4.28
C PHE A 614 -39.75 -18.39 5.45
N PRO A 615 -40.20 -18.19 6.71
CA PRO A 615 -39.35 -17.74 7.82
C PRO A 615 -38.16 -18.66 8.12
N THR A 616 -38.32 -19.98 8.00
CA THR A 616 -37.24 -20.94 8.30
C THR A 616 -36.16 -20.87 7.23
N ILE A 617 -36.54 -20.75 5.96
CA ILE A 617 -35.60 -20.57 4.85
C ILE A 617 -35.02 -19.15 4.81
N GLN A 618 -35.79 -18.11 5.15
CA GLN A 618 -35.28 -16.75 5.26
C GLN A 618 -34.12 -16.69 6.25
N THR A 619 -34.29 -17.31 7.42
CA THR A 619 -33.22 -17.45 8.44
C THR A 619 -31.98 -18.13 7.85
N LEU A 620 -32.15 -19.23 7.11
CA LEU A 620 -31.05 -19.96 6.48
C LEU A 620 -30.38 -19.16 5.34
N ALA A 621 -31.15 -18.42 4.56
CA ALA A 621 -30.66 -17.59 3.47
C ALA A 621 -29.84 -16.40 4.00
N LEU A 622 -30.30 -15.73 5.07
CA LEU A 622 -29.52 -14.70 5.74
C LEU A 622 -28.20 -15.29 6.29
N LYS A 623 -28.23 -16.49 6.87
CA LYS A 623 -27.03 -17.20 7.34
C LYS A 623 -26.03 -17.57 6.25
N LEU A 624 -26.48 -17.94 5.05
CA LEU A 624 -25.59 -18.48 4.00
C LEU A 624 -25.19 -17.47 2.91
N LEU A 625 -26.08 -16.57 2.52
CA LEU A 625 -25.81 -15.64 1.42
C LEU A 625 -24.75 -14.59 1.80
N GLY A 626 -24.59 -14.29 3.10
CA GLY A 626 -23.58 -13.38 3.65
C GLY A 626 -22.17 -13.99 3.83
N GLN A 627 -21.92 -15.23 3.46
CA GLN A 627 -20.67 -15.93 3.80
C GLN A 627 -19.58 -15.85 2.71
N PRO A 628 -18.29 -15.82 3.11
CA PRO A 628 -17.15 -15.95 2.20
C PRO A 628 -16.99 -17.39 1.68
N CYS A 629 -16.07 -17.53 0.73
CA CYS A 629 -15.71 -18.78 0.06
C CYS A 629 -14.19 -19.06 0.07
N SER A 630 -13.39 -18.25 0.79
CA SER A 630 -11.92 -18.31 0.75
C SER A 630 -11.23 -17.97 2.09
N SER A 631 -9.97 -18.40 2.21
CA SER A 631 -9.04 -18.05 3.29
C SER A 631 -8.30 -16.73 3.08
N SER A 632 -8.50 -16.05 1.94
CA SER A 632 -7.69 -14.89 1.51
C SER A 632 -7.61 -13.75 2.53
N CYS A 633 -8.63 -13.53 3.37
CA CYS A 633 -8.58 -12.52 4.43
C CYS A 633 -7.53 -12.84 5.51
N ALA A 634 -7.36 -14.12 5.87
CA ALA A 634 -6.35 -14.59 6.81
C ALA A 634 -4.94 -14.54 6.21
N GLU A 635 -4.80 -14.85 4.92
CA GLU A 635 -3.53 -14.69 4.20
C GLU A 635 -3.12 -13.21 4.08
N ARG A 636 -4.07 -12.32 3.77
CA ARG A 636 -3.86 -10.86 3.76
C ARG A 636 -3.55 -10.30 5.16
N ASN A 637 -4.04 -10.93 6.23
CA ASN A 637 -3.68 -10.57 7.61
C ASN A 637 -2.20 -10.88 7.93
N TRP A 638 -1.56 -11.88 7.30
CA TRP A 638 -0.12 -12.12 7.51
C TRP A 638 0.77 -11.00 6.99
N SER A 639 0.37 -10.26 5.94
CA SER A 639 1.05 -9.03 5.53
C SER A 639 1.02 -7.96 6.63
N THR A 640 -0.07 -7.87 7.39
CA THR A 640 -0.19 -6.99 8.57
C THR A 640 0.73 -7.46 9.71
N TYR A 641 0.78 -8.77 9.99
CA TYR A 641 1.74 -9.36 10.94
C TYR A 641 3.19 -9.09 10.54
N LYS A 642 3.56 -9.27 9.27
CA LYS A 642 4.89 -9.03 8.71
C LYS A 642 5.34 -7.57 8.86
N PHE A 643 4.42 -6.62 8.69
CA PHE A 643 4.67 -5.19 8.90
C PHE A 643 4.87 -4.85 10.38
N ILE A 644 3.96 -5.31 11.25
CA ILE A 644 3.97 -5.03 12.69
C ILE A 644 5.15 -5.72 13.38
N HIS A 645 5.39 -7.00 13.10
CA HIS A 645 6.50 -7.83 13.60
C HIS A 645 7.63 -7.95 12.56
N SER A 646 8.03 -6.80 12.01
CA SER A 646 9.16 -6.65 11.08
C SER A 646 10.51 -6.73 11.79
N LEU A 647 11.62 -6.82 11.03
CA LEU A 647 12.99 -6.84 11.59
C LEU A 647 13.28 -5.65 12.51
N LYS A 648 12.72 -4.46 12.21
CA LYS A 648 12.80 -3.25 13.04
C LYS A 648 12.03 -3.33 14.37
N ARG A 649 11.12 -4.30 14.52
CA ARG A 649 10.21 -4.48 15.67
C ARG A 649 10.28 -5.91 16.24
N ASN A 650 11.37 -6.62 16.01
CA ASN A 650 11.56 -8.04 16.34
C ASN A 650 11.71 -8.39 17.84
N LYS A 651 11.68 -7.41 18.75
CA LYS A 651 11.75 -7.59 20.22
C LYS A 651 10.41 -7.33 20.94
N MET A 652 9.28 -7.55 20.27
CA MET A 652 7.95 -7.47 20.89
C MET A 652 7.53 -8.85 21.43
N ALA A 653 6.89 -8.88 22.60
CA ALA A 653 6.27 -10.09 23.13
C ALA A 653 5.02 -10.48 22.30
N HIS A 654 4.72 -11.78 22.18
CA HIS A 654 3.64 -12.28 21.32
C HIS A 654 2.30 -11.56 21.54
N ALA A 655 1.83 -11.48 22.79
CA ALA A 655 0.57 -10.80 23.13
C ALA A 655 0.55 -9.31 22.72
N CYS A 656 1.68 -8.60 22.79
CA CYS A 656 1.78 -7.20 22.34
C CYS A 656 1.72 -7.09 20.80
N ALA A 657 2.24 -8.08 20.07
CA ALA A 657 2.14 -8.12 18.61
C ALA A 657 0.70 -8.49 18.17
N GLU A 658 0.06 -9.42 18.88
CA GLU A 658 -1.34 -9.80 18.68
C GLU A 658 -2.30 -8.65 18.99
N ASP A 659 -2.14 -7.96 20.13
CA ASP A 659 -2.90 -6.74 20.46
C ASP A 659 -2.79 -5.68 19.35
N LEU A 660 -1.57 -5.46 18.83
CA LEU A 660 -1.32 -4.50 17.75
C LEU A 660 -2.00 -4.92 16.43
N VAL A 661 -1.93 -6.21 16.04
CA VAL A 661 -2.60 -6.69 14.82
C VAL A 661 -4.12 -6.64 14.99
N TYR A 662 -4.66 -7.02 16.15
CA TYR A 662 -6.08 -6.91 16.46
C TYR A 662 -6.57 -5.46 16.28
N VAL A 663 -5.89 -4.48 16.91
CA VAL A 663 -6.29 -3.07 16.81
C VAL A 663 -6.13 -2.54 15.38
N HIS A 664 -5.01 -2.84 14.71
CA HIS A 664 -4.73 -2.38 13.33
C HIS A 664 -5.72 -2.95 12.31
N SER A 665 -5.98 -4.26 12.34
CA SER A 665 -6.90 -4.92 11.40
C SER A 665 -8.35 -4.48 11.63
N ASN A 666 -8.81 -4.47 12.87
CA ASN A 666 -10.21 -4.21 13.17
C ASN A 666 -10.58 -2.72 13.09
N LEU A 667 -9.66 -1.77 13.37
CA LEU A 667 -9.89 -0.35 13.05
C LEU A 667 -9.99 -0.08 11.54
N ARG A 668 -9.24 -0.82 10.71
CA ARG A 668 -9.36 -0.72 9.25
C ARG A 668 -10.66 -1.31 8.74
N LEU A 669 -11.10 -2.45 9.28
CA LEU A 669 -12.44 -2.99 9.00
C LEU A 669 -13.53 -1.94 9.29
N LEU A 670 -13.50 -1.35 10.50
CA LEU A 670 -14.46 -0.31 10.90
C LEU A 670 -14.37 0.94 10.01
N SER A 671 -13.16 1.36 9.62
CA SER A 671 -12.95 2.48 8.70
C SER A 671 -13.55 2.22 7.31
N ARG A 672 -13.33 1.03 6.74
CA ARG A 672 -13.82 0.64 5.40
C ARG A 672 -15.35 0.54 5.30
N ARG A 673 -16.06 0.47 6.45
CA ARG A 673 -17.53 0.47 6.53
C ARG A 673 -18.14 1.87 6.65
N ASN A 674 -17.33 2.92 6.74
CA ASN A 674 -17.80 4.31 6.74
C ASN A 674 -17.70 4.90 5.32
N GLU A 675 -18.75 5.56 4.83
CA GLU A 675 -18.79 6.19 3.51
C GLU A 675 -17.66 7.24 3.33
N GLU A 676 -17.22 7.88 4.41
CA GLU A 676 -16.08 8.80 4.40
C GLU A 676 -14.78 8.17 3.86
N TYR A 677 -14.62 6.84 3.98
CA TYR A 677 -13.47 6.09 3.44
C TYR A 677 -13.43 6.04 1.91
N ILE A 678 -14.55 6.29 1.23
CA ILE A 678 -14.64 6.33 -0.23
C ILE A 678 -14.63 7.78 -0.75
N HIS A 679 -15.31 8.70 -0.05
CA HIS A 679 -15.66 10.02 -0.59
C HIS A 679 -14.80 11.20 -0.10
N THR A 680 -13.93 11.03 0.90
CA THR A 680 -13.15 12.15 1.48
C THR A 680 -11.70 12.23 0.97
N ALA A 681 -11.00 13.29 1.34
CA ALA A 681 -9.55 13.43 1.17
C ALA A 681 -8.70 12.42 1.99
N THR A 682 -9.32 11.44 2.66
CA THR A 682 -8.66 10.24 3.22
C THR A 682 -9.09 8.94 2.50
N LYS A 683 -9.61 9.03 1.26
CA LYS A 683 -10.00 7.88 0.42
C LYS A 683 -8.89 6.82 0.42
N MET A 684 -9.24 5.60 0.80
CA MET A 684 -8.38 4.40 0.70
C MET A 684 -6.99 4.57 1.36
N TRP A 685 -6.92 5.26 2.50
CA TRP A 685 -5.67 5.62 3.19
C TRP A 685 -4.76 4.46 3.60
N ASP A 686 -5.29 3.25 3.73
CA ASP A 686 -4.57 2.04 4.13
C ASP A 686 -4.01 1.25 2.94
N ILE A 687 -4.40 1.56 1.70
CA ILE A 687 -3.81 0.97 0.49
C ILE A 687 -2.36 1.45 0.34
N ALA A 688 -1.45 0.50 0.10
CA ALA A 688 0.00 0.71 0.01
C ALA A 688 0.67 1.37 1.25
N GLY A 689 0.05 1.31 2.44
CA GLY A 689 0.64 1.81 3.68
C GLY A 689 1.72 0.91 4.30
N ASP A 690 1.54 -0.41 4.22
CA ASP A 690 2.25 -1.38 5.10
C ASP A 690 3.50 -2.03 4.47
N SER A 691 3.82 -1.78 3.20
CA SER A 691 4.80 -2.59 2.46
C SER A 691 6.25 -2.05 2.50
N TRP A 692 6.56 -1.13 3.41
CA TRP A 692 7.86 -0.45 3.49
C TRP A 692 8.96 -1.35 4.08
N ASN A 693 9.92 -1.75 3.24
CA ASN A 693 11.09 -2.55 3.59
C ASN A 693 12.40 -1.75 3.47
N GLU A 694 13.47 -2.21 4.11
CA GLU A 694 14.77 -1.49 4.10
C GLU A 694 15.44 -1.43 2.72
N SER A 695 15.03 -2.31 1.79
CA SER A 695 15.37 -2.25 0.37
C SER A 695 14.94 -0.94 -0.32
N ASP A 696 13.91 -0.27 0.20
CA ASP A 696 13.26 0.84 -0.52
C ASP A 696 14.10 2.13 -0.56
N MET A 697 15.15 2.23 0.26
CA MET A 697 16.07 3.38 0.24
C MET A 697 16.84 3.55 -1.08
N HIS A 698 17.02 2.48 -1.88
CA HIS A 698 17.76 2.53 -3.15
C HIS A 698 16.95 2.01 -4.36
N GLY A 699 15.63 1.85 -4.20
CA GLY A 699 14.74 1.52 -5.30
C GLY A 699 13.50 0.78 -4.83
N GLY A 700 12.37 1.49 -4.73
CA GLY A 700 11.12 0.96 -4.16
C GLY A 700 10.72 -0.42 -4.70
N ALA A 701 10.89 -1.42 -3.84
CA ALA A 701 10.53 -2.82 -3.99
C ALA A 701 9.29 -3.18 -3.15
N GLY A 702 9.04 -2.44 -2.07
CA GLY A 702 7.78 -2.47 -1.31
C GLY A 702 6.54 -2.10 -2.14
N ILE A 703 6.71 -1.40 -3.27
CA ILE A 703 5.63 -1.16 -4.24
C ILE A 703 5.17 -2.48 -4.89
N LEU A 704 6.07 -3.45 -5.08
CA LEU A 704 5.81 -4.68 -5.85
C LEU A 704 4.80 -5.60 -5.16
N GLU A 705 4.69 -5.55 -3.83
CA GLU A 705 3.68 -6.30 -3.08
C GLU A 705 2.25 -5.73 -3.21
N ASN A 706 2.09 -4.46 -3.61
CA ASN A 706 0.77 -3.88 -3.93
C ASN A 706 0.50 -3.80 -5.43
N ALA A 707 1.54 -3.81 -6.28
CA ALA A 707 1.43 -3.65 -7.72
C ALA A 707 0.63 -4.76 -8.45
N ALA A 708 0.39 -5.90 -7.80
CA ALA A 708 -0.50 -6.95 -8.31
C ALA A 708 -1.99 -6.61 -8.15
N LEU A 709 -2.36 -5.67 -7.26
CA LEU A 709 -3.72 -5.12 -7.15
C LEU A 709 -3.89 -3.91 -8.08
N THR A 710 -2.85 -3.09 -8.25
CA THR A 710 -2.91 -1.91 -9.13
C THR A 710 -2.87 -2.25 -10.62
N LEU A 711 -2.44 -3.46 -10.99
CA LEU A 711 -2.24 -3.90 -12.38
C LEU A 711 -3.51 -3.80 -13.24
N ASP A 712 -4.68 -3.99 -12.62
CA ASP A 712 -5.98 -4.02 -13.28
C ASP A 712 -6.91 -2.87 -12.84
N GLU A 713 -6.48 -2.07 -11.85
CA GLU A 713 -7.22 -0.91 -11.33
C GLU A 713 -6.38 0.37 -11.52
N PRO A 714 -6.51 1.08 -12.65
CA PRO A 714 -5.66 2.24 -12.95
C PRO A 714 -5.86 3.42 -11.99
N GLU A 715 -7.02 3.53 -11.32
CA GLU A 715 -7.18 4.45 -10.18
C GLU A 715 -6.22 4.13 -9.04
N LEU A 716 -6.02 2.84 -8.72
CA LEU A 716 -5.06 2.42 -7.69
C LEU A 716 -3.62 2.58 -8.16
N GLU A 717 -3.29 2.31 -9.43
CA GLU A 717 -1.93 2.59 -9.95
C GLU A 717 -1.64 4.10 -9.91
N ALA A 718 -2.61 4.95 -10.25
CA ALA A 718 -2.50 6.40 -10.10
C ALA A 718 -2.36 6.85 -8.62
N ILE A 719 -3.08 6.24 -7.68
CA ILE A 719 -3.00 6.60 -6.25
C ILE A 719 -1.69 6.13 -5.59
N VAL A 720 -1.06 5.07 -6.12
CA VAL A 720 0.21 4.48 -5.63
C VAL A 720 1.45 5.07 -6.32
N ILE A 721 1.38 5.44 -7.61
CA ILE A 721 2.51 5.97 -8.39
C ILE A 721 2.43 7.50 -8.58
N GLY A 722 1.24 8.10 -8.52
CA GLY A 722 0.93 9.51 -8.85
C GLY A 722 1.42 10.58 -7.87
N ASN A 723 2.65 10.45 -7.38
CA ASN A 723 3.37 11.49 -6.62
C ASN A 723 4.67 11.94 -7.33
N VAL A 724 4.89 11.54 -8.59
CA VAL A 724 6.11 11.84 -9.37
C VAL A 724 5.92 12.97 -10.39
N ASN A 725 4.74 13.08 -11.03
CA ASN A 725 4.52 13.94 -12.21
C ASN A 725 3.56 15.13 -12.01
N THR A 726 3.29 15.54 -10.76
CA THR A 726 2.46 16.73 -10.43
C THR A 726 3.30 17.91 -9.93
N SER A 727 4.38 18.21 -10.67
CA SER A 727 5.30 19.34 -10.41
C SER A 727 5.38 20.34 -11.59
N ALA A 728 4.31 20.43 -12.38
CA ALA A 728 4.11 21.48 -13.38
C ALA A 728 2.67 22.02 -13.33
N THR A 729 2.54 23.36 -13.41
CA THR A 729 1.28 24.11 -13.61
C THR A 729 0.09 23.76 -12.71
N THR A 730 0.18 24.14 -11.44
CA THR A 730 -0.99 24.60 -10.65
C THR A 730 -0.76 26.04 -10.18
N SER A 731 -0.95 26.99 -11.10
CA SER A 731 -1.11 28.41 -10.74
C SER A 731 -2.46 28.64 -10.08
N GLU A 732 -2.49 29.40 -8.99
CA GLU A 732 -3.71 29.76 -8.28
C GLU A 732 -4.64 30.63 -9.14
N SER A 733 -5.92 30.26 -9.28
CA SER A 733 -6.96 31.18 -9.73
C SER A 733 -8.37 30.78 -9.23
N GLU A 734 -8.88 31.57 -8.29
CA GLU A 734 -10.28 31.93 -8.10
C GLU A 734 -11.34 30.80 -8.02
N VAL A 735 -11.63 30.36 -6.79
CA VAL A 735 -13.00 29.91 -6.45
C VAL A 735 -13.91 31.13 -6.50
N ARG A 736 -14.78 31.22 -7.52
CA ARG A 736 -15.91 32.14 -7.52
C ARG A 736 -17.10 31.48 -6.82
N SER A 737 -17.63 32.14 -5.80
CA SER A 737 -18.87 31.75 -5.15
C SER A 737 -20.07 32.17 -6.00
N GLU A 738 -20.85 31.21 -6.49
CA GLU A 738 -22.23 31.47 -6.90
C GLU A 738 -23.09 31.48 -5.63
N ALA A 739 -23.70 32.62 -5.34
CA ALA A 739 -24.75 32.73 -4.34
C ALA A 739 -26.07 32.25 -4.97
N ILE A 740 -26.89 31.56 -4.19
CA ILE A 740 -28.25 31.19 -4.60
C ILE A 740 -29.14 32.38 -4.25
N ASP A 741 -29.39 33.25 -5.23
CA ASP A 741 -30.46 34.23 -5.13
C ASP A 741 -31.80 33.55 -5.47
N LEU A 742 -32.71 33.55 -4.50
CA LEU A 742 -34.10 33.12 -4.65
C LEU A 742 -34.96 34.38 -4.81
N GLU A 743 -35.51 34.59 -6.00
CA GLU A 743 -36.72 35.40 -6.18
C GLU A 743 -37.71 34.59 -7.04
N ASP A 744 -38.97 34.54 -6.58
CA ASP A 744 -40.10 33.86 -7.21
C ASP A 744 -40.76 34.76 -8.29
N ASP A 745 -41.96 34.35 -8.72
CA ASP A 745 -43.01 35.14 -9.40
C ASP A 745 -42.97 35.36 -10.94
N ASP A 746 -43.44 34.32 -11.63
CA ASP A 746 -44.78 34.31 -12.29
C ASP A 746 -44.99 34.70 -13.79
N ILE A 747 -46.11 34.20 -14.33
CA ILE A 747 -46.92 34.64 -15.50
C ILE A 747 -46.43 34.32 -16.95
N CYS A 748 -47.16 33.36 -17.55
CA CYS A 748 -47.54 33.20 -18.98
C CYS A 748 -46.45 32.99 -20.07
N VAL A 749 -46.72 32.29 -21.19
CA VAL A 749 -47.97 31.72 -21.75
C VAL A 749 -47.84 30.22 -21.99
#